data_AF-A0A9X8E7H0-F1
#
_entry.id   AF-A0A9X8E7H0-F1
#
_cell.length_a   1.000
_cell.length_b   1.000
_cell.length_c   1.000
_cell.angle_alpha   90.00
_cell.angle_beta   90.00
_cell.angle_gamma   90.00
#
_symmetry.space_group_name_H-M   'P 1'
#
loop_
_entity.id
_entity.type
_entity.pdbx_description
1 polymer ?
#
loop_
_entity_poly.entity_id
_entity_poly.type
_entity_poly.pdbx_seq_one_letter_code
_entity_poly.pdbx_strand_id
1 'polypeptide(L)'
;MAVEGRPLLFTNGVVVVELYNGGKLIEEPIETTDVRLKAQMDDGLIALWTEPKWYRTKTRLNEIPRSARLVFTLYGVRKSHSGSSSTGDDRERILTTGINVFDVQGLIAQGEQYVQMIDNLHRCHYGSVPHIVDTHKPLIHISLSSYHTDIAFDWSQGNGYESTKKKTNSHRSQTLEKSGWLKKTGKSYTLSQWQRRWFSLNQTTNSLSYSDDVHLPAKHTIHLVGATVWAADELNSKFTTFVTSKSTKKEQQTWVFKLRADGSSREFVMCASTKQEREEWMSALGMVARGETFSDDDEDDNQSEGSDSFANTRTNSHALRSTSSSSDRPPSVLRSFTMPQSSVFLTQRASSASSVSGGVDNNARAVEDLRDIISRDPLYRLSSYEKAIMWKNRHQFKNDFDALPRILTCVNWNDSREVDEVLGMLPLWNTASHPAGYIRLLDMEFANEGVRTFAVDKLSEMADTTFSYFLPQLVQALKYENHHVSPLAKHLIKRAIENPNQIGFDLFWAMKVESYNDQFKERYGLLLNTYVDVCSHKMRSILELQDKLFSEKGEFEKICQLVKQLHHDGKSKDDVKAAMREQLAKLNETLPNSYQLPIDPRVEVGKILVHKCKIMSSAKLPLWLEFENAEEGGDPVVIIFKAGDDVRQDCLTLQLIRLMDEMWREDGKDLAMEPYKCVSTGPMTGLVQVVLHSVTTAAIHKRGGGVIGAFDDTSFASWIGANNGDARSYKTAVDLFLRSCAGYCVATYVLGIGDRHNDNIMITKQGRYFHIDFGHFLGFMKYQTPFVFTPEMRYVFKPSTAEGRDEYPRFQKLCGEAFNVVRRHMHLLVSLLLLMIPAAMPELRHRDDISHIVEVTAQKMTDEDAAAFFADLTSQCMNSTMKRIDNTFHILKHR
;
A
#
# COMPACT_ATOMS: atom_id res chain seq x y z
N MET A 1 -1.09 -15.28 -13.15
CA MET A 1 -2.18 -15.25 -14.15
C MET A 1 -1.53 -15.32 -15.52
N ALA A 2 -2.00 -16.19 -16.41
CA ALA A 2 -1.49 -16.22 -17.78
C ALA A 2 -1.85 -14.90 -18.48
N VAL A 3 -0.88 -14.28 -19.16
CA VAL A 3 -1.12 -13.10 -20.00
C VAL A 3 -2.08 -13.53 -21.12
N GLU A 4 -3.23 -12.88 -21.22
CA GLU A 4 -4.20 -13.17 -22.28
C GLU A 4 -3.66 -12.60 -23.60
N GLY A 5 -3.19 -13.48 -24.49
CA GLY A 5 -2.75 -13.09 -25.82
C GLY A 5 -3.95 -12.72 -26.69
N ARG A 6 -3.91 -11.54 -27.31
CA ARG A 6 -4.90 -11.10 -28.31
C ARG A 6 -4.21 -10.89 -29.65
N PRO A 7 -4.87 -11.24 -30.77
CA PRO A 7 -4.31 -10.98 -32.09
C PRO A 7 -4.14 -9.47 -32.31
N LEU A 8 -3.05 -9.10 -32.98
CA LEU A 8 -2.82 -7.70 -33.33
C LEU A 8 -3.87 -7.24 -34.35
N LEU A 9 -4.67 -6.23 -33.98
CA LEU A 9 -5.80 -5.76 -34.79
C LEU A 9 -5.44 -4.64 -35.78
N PHE A 10 -4.21 -4.12 -35.71
CA PHE A 10 -3.79 -2.93 -36.44
C PHE A 10 -2.76 -3.29 -37.52
N THR A 11 -2.91 -2.66 -38.68
CA THR A 11 -2.01 -2.84 -39.83
C THR A 11 -0.94 -1.75 -39.92
N ASN A 12 -1.12 -0.65 -39.18
CA ASN A 12 -0.19 0.47 -39.10
C ASN A 12 0.27 0.69 -37.66
N GLY A 13 1.50 1.17 -37.51
CA GLY A 13 2.10 1.54 -36.22
C GLY A 13 2.68 2.96 -36.24
N VAL A 14 2.68 3.59 -35.06
CA VAL A 14 3.36 4.87 -34.79
C VAL A 14 4.17 4.73 -33.50
N VAL A 15 5.36 5.30 -33.45
CA VAL A 15 6.15 5.40 -32.22
C VAL A 15 5.95 6.78 -31.62
N VAL A 16 5.55 6.80 -30.36
CA VAL A 16 5.49 8.01 -29.52
C VAL A 16 6.74 8.02 -28.65
N VAL A 17 7.46 9.14 -28.66
CA VAL A 17 8.69 9.38 -27.90
C VAL A 17 8.41 10.43 -26.83
N GLU A 18 8.74 10.09 -25.58
CA GLU A 18 8.45 10.91 -24.41
C GLU A 18 9.69 11.06 -23.55
N LEU A 19 9.95 12.28 -23.05
CA LEU A 19 11.04 12.57 -22.12
C LEU A 19 10.49 12.72 -20.70
N TYR A 20 10.90 11.84 -19.80
CA TYR A 20 10.43 11.79 -18.40
C TYR A 20 11.55 12.12 -17.41
N ASN A 21 11.20 12.82 -16.32
CA ASN A 21 12.01 12.96 -15.11
C ASN A 21 11.21 12.42 -13.92
N GLY A 22 11.66 11.33 -13.30
CA GLY A 22 10.99 10.75 -12.13
C GLY A 22 9.50 10.44 -12.34
N GLY A 23 9.14 9.93 -13.52
CA GLY A 23 7.76 9.64 -13.89
C GLY A 23 6.91 10.84 -14.32
N LYS A 24 7.45 12.07 -14.27
CA LYS A 24 6.79 13.28 -14.79
C LYS A 24 7.30 13.62 -16.18
N LEU A 25 6.39 13.85 -17.11
CA LEU A 25 6.71 14.27 -18.47
C LEU A 25 7.33 15.69 -18.44
N ILE A 26 8.46 15.88 -19.13
CA ILE A 26 9.21 17.15 -19.17
C ILE A 26 8.72 18.05 -20.31
N GLU A 27 8.38 17.46 -21.45
CA GLU A 27 7.97 18.18 -22.66
C GLU A 27 6.91 17.40 -23.45
N GLU A 28 6.26 18.06 -24.41
CA GLU A 28 5.21 17.44 -25.23
C GLU A 28 5.75 16.19 -25.98
N PRO A 29 4.99 15.09 -26.03
CA PRO A 29 5.40 13.90 -26.74
C PRO A 29 5.61 14.16 -28.23
N ILE A 30 6.57 13.44 -28.80
CA ILE A 30 6.90 13.50 -30.22
C ILE A 30 6.37 12.23 -30.89
N GLU A 31 5.74 12.36 -32.06
CA GLU A 31 5.21 11.22 -32.80
C GLU A 31 5.92 11.03 -34.14
N THR A 32 6.21 9.77 -34.48
CA THR A 32 6.68 9.43 -35.82
C THR A 32 5.55 9.52 -36.85
N THR A 33 5.89 9.45 -38.14
CA THR A 33 4.89 9.16 -39.17
C THR A 33 4.32 7.75 -38.99
N ASP A 34 3.08 7.52 -39.43
CA ASP A 34 2.50 6.17 -39.42
C ASP A 34 3.16 5.30 -40.49
N VAL A 35 3.48 4.05 -40.14
CA VAL A 35 4.06 3.09 -41.08
C VAL A 35 3.30 1.78 -41.04
N ARG A 36 3.21 1.10 -42.18
CA ARG A 36 2.56 -0.21 -42.28
C ARG A 36 3.45 -1.28 -41.64
N LEU A 37 2.88 -2.10 -40.77
CA LEU A 37 3.52 -3.30 -40.23
C LEU A 37 3.56 -4.35 -41.35
N LYS A 38 4.77 -4.81 -41.70
CA LYS A 38 5.01 -5.79 -42.77
C LYS A 38 5.39 -7.14 -42.16
N ALA A 39 4.86 -8.23 -42.71
CA ALA A 39 5.29 -9.57 -42.31
C ALA A 39 6.74 -9.84 -42.73
N GLN A 40 7.48 -10.56 -41.89
CA GLN A 40 8.79 -11.14 -42.17
C GLN A 40 8.67 -12.64 -42.43
N MET A 41 9.77 -13.27 -42.87
CA MET A 41 9.81 -14.71 -43.18
C MET A 41 9.58 -15.61 -41.95
N ASP A 42 9.84 -15.10 -40.74
CA ASP A 42 9.79 -15.85 -39.49
C ASP A 42 8.47 -15.61 -38.69
N ASP A 43 7.36 -15.36 -39.39
CA ASP A 43 6.05 -14.97 -38.81
C ASP A 43 6.06 -13.69 -37.95
N GLY A 44 7.17 -12.95 -37.93
CA GLY A 44 7.33 -11.65 -37.25
C GLY A 44 6.78 -10.47 -38.05
N LEU A 45 6.63 -9.31 -37.39
CA LEU A 45 6.27 -8.05 -38.02
C LEU A 45 7.42 -7.05 -37.93
N ILE A 46 7.67 -6.31 -39.02
CA ILE A 46 8.62 -5.21 -39.08
C ILE A 46 7.94 -3.89 -39.45
N ALA A 47 8.31 -2.84 -38.73
CA ALA A 47 7.98 -1.45 -39.04
C ALA A 47 9.27 -0.74 -39.47
N LEU A 48 9.29 -0.16 -40.68
CA LEU A 48 10.46 0.53 -41.20
C LEU A 48 10.12 1.98 -41.55
N TRP A 49 10.78 2.91 -40.88
CA TRP A 49 10.79 4.32 -41.23
C TRP A 49 11.95 4.57 -42.19
N THR A 50 11.67 4.53 -43.50
CA THR A 50 12.69 4.67 -44.56
C THR A 50 13.34 6.05 -44.61
N GLU A 51 12.67 7.07 -44.08
CA GLU A 51 13.19 8.43 -43.92
C GLU A 51 13.22 8.77 -42.41
N PRO A 52 14.24 8.28 -41.67
CA PRO A 52 14.34 8.55 -40.23
C PRO A 52 14.49 10.05 -39.99
N LYS A 53 13.72 10.57 -39.04
CA LYS A 53 13.73 11.99 -38.66
C LYS A 53 14.49 12.18 -37.35
N TRP A 54 15.35 13.19 -37.33
CA TRP A 54 15.92 13.69 -36.10
C TRP A 54 14.89 14.54 -35.36
N TYR A 55 14.56 14.12 -34.14
CA TYR A 55 13.69 14.87 -33.26
C TYR A 55 14.51 15.61 -32.21
N ARG A 56 14.23 16.90 -32.04
CA ARG A 56 14.98 17.77 -31.13
C ARG A 56 14.14 18.06 -29.89
N THR A 57 14.72 17.83 -28.71
CA THR A 57 14.12 18.19 -27.43
C THR A 57 14.02 19.71 -27.29
N LYS A 58 12.99 20.21 -26.59
CA LYS A 58 12.89 21.62 -26.19
C LYS A 58 13.83 21.90 -25.02
N THR A 59 14.04 20.89 -24.16
CA THR A 59 14.97 20.92 -23.02
C THR A 59 16.43 20.99 -23.51
N ARG A 60 17.22 21.91 -22.96
CA ARG A 60 18.66 22.02 -23.30
C ARG A 60 19.45 20.91 -22.62
N LEU A 61 20.58 20.54 -23.22
CA LEU A 61 21.44 19.45 -22.73
C LEU A 61 21.86 19.64 -21.25
N ASN A 62 22.20 20.87 -20.86
CA ASN A 62 22.61 21.22 -19.49
C ASN A 62 21.44 21.37 -18.51
N GLU A 63 20.20 21.27 -18.97
CA GLU A 63 18.98 21.32 -18.16
C GLU A 63 18.37 19.91 -17.97
N ILE A 64 18.98 18.87 -18.58
CA ILE A 64 18.48 17.51 -18.47
C ILE A 64 18.83 16.95 -17.08
N PRO A 65 17.82 16.55 -16.27
CA PRO A 65 18.06 16.03 -14.94
C PRO A 65 18.70 14.64 -14.98
N ARG A 66 19.46 14.28 -13.94
CA ARG A 66 20.15 12.98 -13.80
C ARG A 66 19.25 11.76 -14.00
N SER A 67 18.01 11.85 -13.51
CA SER A 67 16.98 10.81 -13.58
C SER A 67 16.17 10.82 -14.88
N ALA A 68 16.58 11.62 -15.87
CA ALA A 68 15.90 11.69 -17.16
C ALA A 68 15.96 10.37 -17.91
N ARG A 69 14.87 10.03 -18.58
CA ARG A 69 14.77 8.87 -19.47
C ARG A 69 13.91 9.17 -20.68
N LEU A 70 14.29 8.57 -21.81
CA LEU A 70 13.46 8.52 -23.00
C LEU A 70 12.60 7.27 -22.93
N VAL A 71 11.31 7.41 -23.22
CA VAL A 71 10.34 6.32 -23.31
C VAL A 71 9.82 6.28 -24.74
N PHE A 72 9.80 5.08 -25.31
CA PHE A 72 9.34 4.82 -26.66
C PHE A 72 8.15 3.87 -26.59
N THR A 73 7.00 4.30 -27.11
CA THR A 73 5.77 3.49 -27.10
C THR A 73 5.26 3.28 -28.51
N LEU A 74 5.15 2.03 -28.93
CA LEU A 74 4.54 1.64 -30.20
C LEU A 74 3.03 1.55 -30.03
N TYR A 75 2.30 2.37 -30.77
CA TYR A 75 0.85 2.33 -30.88
C TYR A 75 0.42 1.76 -32.22
N GLY A 76 -0.56 0.86 -32.19
CA GLY A 76 -1.32 0.44 -33.36
C GLY A 76 -2.37 1.49 -33.71
N VAL A 77 -2.49 1.84 -34.99
CA VAL A 77 -3.38 2.91 -35.46
C VAL A 77 -4.30 2.42 -36.57
N ARG A 78 -5.59 2.76 -36.50
CA ARG A 78 -6.54 2.53 -37.61
C ARG A 78 -6.45 3.68 -38.61
N LYS A 79 -6.36 3.36 -39.90
CA LYS A 79 -6.56 4.36 -40.95
C LYS A 79 -8.03 4.77 -40.98
N SER A 80 -8.32 6.02 -40.62
CA SER A 80 -9.61 6.64 -40.94
C SER A 80 -9.75 6.71 -42.47
N HIS A 81 -10.94 6.36 -42.98
CA HIS A 81 -11.25 6.42 -44.41
C HIS A 81 -11.30 7.86 -44.97
N SER A 82 -11.09 8.90 -44.16
CA SER A 82 -11.23 10.32 -44.55
C SER A 82 -9.93 11.13 -44.60
N GLY A 83 -8.74 10.55 -44.38
CA GLY A 83 -7.47 11.30 -44.49
C GLY A 83 -7.23 12.39 -43.43
N SER A 84 -8.12 12.55 -42.43
CA SER A 84 -7.80 13.33 -41.23
C SER A 84 -6.97 12.47 -40.27
N SER A 85 -5.92 13.05 -39.69
CA SER A 85 -5.13 12.43 -38.62
C SER A 85 -6.07 11.80 -37.58
N SER A 86 -5.88 10.51 -37.28
CA SER A 86 -6.62 9.84 -36.21
C SER A 86 -6.41 10.63 -34.91
N THR A 87 -7.50 11.12 -34.31
CA THR A 87 -7.48 11.60 -32.93
C THR A 87 -7.03 10.42 -32.04
N GLY A 88 -6.28 10.70 -30.97
CA GLY A 88 -5.61 9.67 -30.15
C GLY A 88 -6.51 8.56 -29.58
N ASP A 89 -7.83 8.71 -29.63
CA ASP A 89 -8.84 7.75 -29.14
C ASP A 89 -8.97 6.45 -29.96
N ASP A 90 -8.42 6.37 -31.18
CA ASP A 90 -8.47 5.18 -32.05
C ASP A 90 -7.18 4.32 -32.06
N ARG A 91 -6.29 4.53 -31.07
CA ARG A 91 -4.97 3.88 -30.99
C ARG A 91 -4.88 2.86 -29.84
N GLU A 92 -4.16 1.76 -30.05
CA GLU A 92 -3.88 0.77 -29.00
C GLU A 92 -2.38 0.68 -28.71
N ARG A 93 -1.98 0.71 -27.44
CA ARG A 93 -0.58 0.47 -27.07
C ARG A 93 -0.23 -1.00 -27.26
N ILE A 94 0.78 -1.25 -28.09
CA ILE A 94 1.25 -2.61 -28.40
C ILE A 94 2.47 -2.95 -27.54
N LEU A 95 3.49 -2.09 -27.56
CA LEU A 95 4.77 -2.31 -26.90
C LEU A 95 5.31 -0.99 -26.34
N THR A 96 6.18 -1.08 -25.34
CA THR A 96 6.91 0.07 -24.80
C THR A 96 8.35 -0.29 -24.49
N THR A 97 9.24 0.70 -24.42
CA THR A 97 10.60 0.56 -23.89
C THR A 97 11.11 1.89 -23.38
N GLY A 98 12.29 1.90 -22.76
CA GLY A 98 12.92 3.13 -22.34
C GLY A 98 14.44 3.04 -22.31
N ILE A 99 15.08 4.21 -22.25
CA ILE A 99 16.53 4.38 -22.11
C ILE A 99 16.75 5.47 -21.08
N ASN A 100 17.55 5.20 -20.06
CA ASN A 100 18.02 6.26 -19.17
C ASN A 100 18.96 7.18 -19.96
N VAL A 101 18.70 8.49 -19.94
CA VAL A 101 19.51 9.46 -20.70
C VAL A 101 20.96 9.43 -20.22
N PHE A 102 21.16 9.21 -18.92
CA PHE A 102 22.46 9.04 -18.31
C PHE A 102 22.64 7.61 -17.80
N ASP A 103 23.79 7.01 -18.11
CA ASP A 103 24.19 5.69 -17.59
C ASP A 103 24.50 5.74 -16.08
N VAL A 104 25.09 4.67 -15.53
CA VAL A 104 25.41 4.60 -14.09
C VAL A 104 26.54 5.55 -13.70
N GLN A 105 27.50 5.78 -14.60
CA GLN A 105 28.65 6.67 -14.43
C GLN A 105 28.27 8.15 -14.67
N GLY A 106 27.08 8.40 -15.20
CA GLY A 106 26.58 9.73 -15.53
C GLY A 106 26.93 10.15 -16.95
N LEU A 107 27.40 9.26 -17.82
CA LEU A 107 27.64 9.56 -19.23
C LEU A 107 26.30 9.57 -19.98
N ILE A 108 26.14 10.52 -20.90
CA ILE A 108 24.95 10.59 -21.73
C ILE A 108 24.93 9.46 -22.76
N ALA A 109 23.76 8.86 -23.00
CA ALA A 109 23.55 7.87 -24.06
C ALA A 109 23.70 8.52 -25.45
N GLN A 110 24.46 7.87 -26.34
CA GLN A 110 24.82 8.39 -27.67
C GLN A 110 24.82 7.29 -28.73
N GLY A 111 24.74 7.68 -30.01
CA GLY A 111 24.89 6.79 -31.15
C GLY A 111 23.76 5.78 -31.33
N GLU A 112 24.07 4.69 -32.04
CA GLU A 112 23.11 3.63 -32.38
C GLU A 112 22.70 2.83 -31.14
N GLN A 113 21.40 2.63 -30.96
CA GLN A 113 20.82 1.90 -29.85
C GLN A 113 19.84 0.83 -30.36
N TYR A 114 20.00 -0.40 -29.87
CA TYR A 114 19.06 -1.49 -30.07
C TYR A 114 18.46 -1.80 -28.71
N VAL A 115 17.16 -1.62 -28.57
CA VAL A 115 16.50 -1.74 -27.27
C VAL A 115 15.33 -2.70 -27.37
N GLN A 116 15.29 -3.67 -26.47
CA GLN A 116 14.18 -4.61 -26.39
C GLN A 116 12.90 -3.86 -26.01
N MET A 117 11.83 -4.14 -26.75
CA MET A 117 10.50 -3.68 -26.38
C MET A 117 9.80 -4.71 -25.52
N ILE A 118 9.05 -4.23 -24.53
CA ILE A 118 8.30 -5.04 -23.59
C ILE A 118 6.80 -4.80 -23.79
N ASP A 119 5.98 -5.69 -23.21
CA ASP A 119 4.54 -5.68 -23.42
C ASP A 119 3.84 -4.43 -22.90
N ASN A 120 2.58 -4.27 -23.33
CA ASN A 120 1.75 -3.12 -23.02
C ASN A 120 1.22 -3.07 -21.57
N LEU A 121 1.57 -4.00 -20.68
CA LEU A 121 1.30 -3.88 -19.25
C LEU A 121 2.30 -2.92 -18.59
N HIS A 122 3.45 -2.73 -19.21
CA HIS A 122 4.50 -1.85 -18.71
C HIS A 122 4.37 -0.41 -19.22
N ARG A 123 5.10 0.51 -18.57
CA ARG A 123 5.16 1.93 -18.96
C ARG A 123 6.58 2.48 -19.08
N CYS A 124 7.56 1.93 -18.36
CA CYS A 124 8.94 2.43 -18.33
C CYS A 124 9.14 3.88 -17.82
N HIS A 125 8.10 4.56 -17.34
CA HIS A 125 8.20 5.95 -16.84
C HIS A 125 9.04 6.08 -15.56
N TYR A 126 9.18 4.99 -14.80
CA TYR A 126 9.92 4.89 -13.54
C TYR A 126 10.58 3.51 -13.43
N GLY A 127 11.51 3.34 -12.50
CA GLY A 127 12.18 2.06 -12.27
C GLY A 127 13.25 1.71 -13.30
N SER A 128 13.64 0.43 -13.39
CA SER A 128 14.58 -0.02 -14.42
C SER A 128 13.96 0.06 -15.82
N VAL A 129 14.80 0.37 -16.79
CA VAL A 129 14.56 0.11 -18.21
C VAL A 129 15.27 -1.19 -18.63
N PRO A 130 14.90 -1.82 -19.75
CA PRO A 130 15.62 -3.00 -20.25
C PRO A 130 17.06 -2.65 -20.63
N HIS A 131 18.03 -3.49 -20.23
CA HIS A 131 19.44 -3.35 -20.65
C HIS A 131 19.94 -4.53 -21.49
N ILE A 132 19.20 -5.64 -21.50
CA ILE A 132 19.54 -6.82 -22.30
C ILE A 132 18.58 -6.94 -23.49
N VAL A 133 19.11 -7.28 -24.66
CA VAL A 133 18.34 -7.55 -25.87
C VAL A 133 18.31 -9.05 -26.14
N ASP A 134 17.14 -9.67 -26.01
CA ASP A 134 16.85 -10.98 -26.58
C ASP A 134 16.45 -10.81 -28.04
N THR A 135 17.27 -11.33 -28.96
CA THR A 135 17.06 -11.19 -30.42
C THR A 135 15.79 -11.87 -30.92
N HIS A 136 15.16 -12.74 -30.11
CA HIS A 136 13.88 -13.36 -30.44
C HIS A 136 12.67 -12.54 -29.97
N LYS A 137 12.89 -11.45 -29.23
CA LYS A 137 11.84 -10.55 -28.77
C LYS A 137 11.76 -9.28 -29.63
N PRO A 138 10.60 -8.60 -29.64
CA PRO A 138 10.46 -7.32 -30.33
C PRO A 138 11.51 -6.31 -29.85
N LEU A 139 12.12 -5.58 -30.77
CA LEU A 139 13.11 -4.55 -30.48
C LEU A 139 12.87 -3.31 -31.33
N ILE A 140 13.36 -2.16 -30.85
CA ILE A 140 13.42 -0.91 -31.59
C ILE A 140 14.88 -0.54 -31.83
N HIS A 141 15.16 -0.05 -33.03
CA HIS A 141 16.44 0.51 -33.42
C HIS A 141 16.30 2.03 -33.54
N ILE A 142 17.14 2.77 -32.82
CA ILE A 142 17.17 4.24 -32.82
C ILE A 142 18.62 4.75 -32.89
N SER A 143 18.77 6.02 -33.25
CA SER A 143 20.05 6.74 -33.20
C SER A 143 19.91 7.98 -32.32
N LEU A 144 20.82 8.13 -31.36
CA LEU A 144 20.96 9.31 -30.50
C LEU A 144 22.12 10.17 -31.00
N SER A 145 22.07 11.47 -30.73
CA SER A 145 23.16 12.37 -31.14
C SER A 145 24.49 11.95 -30.50
N SER A 146 25.53 11.90 -31.32
CA SER A 146 26.90 11.63 -30.88
C SER A 146 27.70 12.92 -30.78
N TYR A 147 28.57 13.01 -29.78
CA TYR A 147 29.44 14.16 -29.53
C TYR A 147 30.91 13.76 -29.73
N HIS A 148 31.78 14.73 -29.99
CA HIS A 148 33.21 14.47 -30.20
C HIS A 148 33.96 14.08 -28.92
N THR A 149 33.33 14.26 -27.76
CA THR A 149 33.86 13.98 -26.44
C THR A 149 32.77 13.35 -25.58
N ASP A 150 33.18 12.57 -24.60
CA ASP A 150 32.27 12.07 -23.58
C ASP A 150 31.65 13.24 -22.81
N ILE A 151 30.32 13.21 -22.68
CA ILE A 151 29.56 14.20 -21.91
C ILE A 151 29.06 13.49 -20.66
N ALA A 152 29.57 13.94 -19.51
CA ALA A 152 29.19 13.43 -18.20
C ALA A 152 28.28 14.42 -17.47
N PHE A 153 27.42 13.90 -16.60
CA PHE A 153 26.67 14.66 -15.62
C PHE A 153 27.63 15.29 -14.60
N ASP A 154 27.46 16.58 -14.31
CA ASP A 154 28.27 17.27 -13.30
C ASP A 154 27.74 16.95 -11.90
N TRP A 155 28.56 16.26 -11.10
CA TRP A 155 28.25 15.90 -9.71
C TRP A 155 28.67 16.98 -8.72
N SER A 156 29.55 17.91 -9.11
CA SER A 156 30.13 18.94 -8.24
C SER A 156 29.21 20.13 -8.05
N GLN A 157 28.41 20.42 -9.08
CA GLN A 157 27.25 21.29 -8.99
C GLN A 157 26.05 20.38 -8.79
N GLY A 158 25.68 20.08 -7.54
CA GLY A 158 24.35 19.52 -7.29
C GLY A 158 23.36 20.44 -7.97
N ASN A 159 22.81 20.03 -9.13
CA ASN A 159 22.03 20.78 -10.14
C ASN A 159 22.37 22.27 -10.42
N GLY A 160 23.33 22.89 -9.76
CA GLY A 160 23.38 24.30 -9.46
C GLY A 160 24.11 25.10 -10.54
N TYR A 161 23.49 25.24 -11.70
CA TYR A 161 23.91 26.29 -12.63
C TYR A 161 23.65 27.65 -11.97
N GLU A 162 24.70 28.47 -11.81
CA GLU A 162 24.55 29.93 -11.75
C GLU A 162 23.95 30.38 -13.09
N SER A 163 22.63 30.30 -13.19
CA SER A 163 21.88 30.90 -14.29
C SER A 163 22.19 32.39 -14.28
N THR A 164 23.01 32.82 -15.25
CA THR A 164 23.12 34.22 -15.66
C THR A 164 21.72 34.81 -15.70
N LYS A 165 21.39 35.62 -14.69
CA LYS A 165 20.16 36.41 -14.45
C LYS A 165 19.14 36.40 -15.60
N LYS A 166 18.53 35.25 -15.85
CA LYS A 166 17.28 35.16 -16.62
C LYS A 166 16.25 34.65 -15.64
N LYS A 167 15.31 35.55 -15.30
CA LYS A 167 13.99 35.20 -14.79
C LYS A 167 13.38 34.22 -15.80
N THR A 168 13.67 32.93 -15.67
CA THR A 168 12.74 31.92 -16.14
C THR A 168 11.55 32.10 -15.21
N ASN A 169 10.48 32.69 -15.74
CA ASN A 169 9.18 32.71 -15.07
C ASN A 169 8.77 31.24 -14.87
N SER A 170 9.23 30.63 -13.78
CA SER A 170 8.64 29.43 -13.20
C SER A 170 7.26 29.84 -12.72
N HIS A 171 6.31 29.97 -13.64
CA HIS A 171 4.91 30.15 -13.29
C HIS A 171 4.42 28.82 -12.72
N ARG A 172 4.76 28.52 -11.46
CA ARG A 172 3.89 27.69 -10.62
C ARG A 172 2.51 28.31 -10.78
N SER A 173 1.56 27.57 -11.35
CA SER A 173 0.22 28.10 -11.66
C SER A 173 -0.35 28.77 -10.41
N GLN A 174 -0.37 30.10 -10.41
CA GLN A 174 -0.88 30.91 -9.29
C GLN A 174 -2.41 30.88 -9.26
N THR A 175 -3.01 30.41 -10.34
CA THR A 175 -4.44 30.20 -10.51
C THR A 175 -4.77 28.71 -10.44
N LEU A 176 -5.81 28.38 -9.70
CA LEU A 176 -6.43 27.08 -9.61
C LEU A 176 -7.25 26.81 -10.88
N GLU A 177 -6.69 25.97 -11.73
CA GLU A 177 -7.38 25.39 -12.88
C GLU A 177 -7.52 23.88 -12.68
N LYS A 178 -8.74 23.36 -12.81
CA LYS A 178 -9.02 21.92 -12.70
C LYS A 178 -10.01 21.49 -13.76
N SER A 179 -9.63 20.47 -14.53
CA SER A 179 -10.51 19.88 -15.54
C SER A 179 -10.54 18.37 -15.42
N GLY A 180 -11.67 17.76 -15.74
CA GLY A 180 -11.82 16.31 -15.59
C GLY A 180 -13.23 15.81 -15.87
N TRP A 181 -13.34 14.49 -15.98
CA TRP A 181 -14.63 13.83 -16.21
C TRP A 181 -15.38 13.63 -14.88
N LEU A 182 -16.61 14.11 -14.81
CA LEU A 182 -17.55 13.76 -13.74
C LEU A 182 -18.84 13.21 -14.33
N LYS A 183 -19.58 12.47 -13.51
CA LYS A 183 -20.95 12.08 -13.84
C LYS A 183 -21.91 13.10 -13.26
N LYS A 184 -22.92 13.49 -14.02
CA LYS A 184 -23.96 14.44 -13.60
C LYS A 184 -25.35 13.90 -13.90
N THR A 185 -26.32 14.22 -13.05
CA THR A 185 -27.74 13.90 -13.27
C THR A 185 -28.44 15.00 -14.10
N GLY A 186 -29.57 14.66 -14.73
CA GLY A 186 -30.44 15.60 -15.44
C GLY A 186 -31.26 16.51 -14.51
N LYS A 187 -32.09 17.39 -15.07
CA LYS A 187 -32.96 18.29 -14.28
C LYS A 187 -33.95 17.48 -13.42
N SER A 188 -34.13 17.89 -12.17
CA SER A 188 -35.21 17.46 -11.25
C SER A 188 -35.12 16.06 -10.63
N TYR A 189 -33.93 15.43 -10.56
CA TYR A 189 -33.72 14.13 -9.90
C TYR A 189 -34.55 12.94 -10.45
N THR A 190 -35.37 13.15 -11.46
CA THR A 190 -36.26 12.14 -12.03
C THR A 190 -35.57 11.37 -13.15
N LEU A 191 -35.34 10.07 -12.93
CA LEU A 191 -35.10 8.98 -13.91
C LEU A 191 -34.05 9.18 -15.02
N SER A 192 -33.23 10.23 -14.98
CA SER A 192 -32.12 10.39 -15.95
C SER A 192 -30.90 9.58 -15.49
N GLN A 193 -30.43 8.69 -16.38
CA GLN A 193 -29.18 7.96 -16.18
C GLN A 193 -28.01 8.94 -15.98
N TRP A 194 -27.07 8.60 -15.09
CA TRP A 194 -25.83 9.36 -14.89
C TRP A 194 -25.11 9.60 -16.21
N GLN A 195 -24.91 10.86 -16.60
CA GLN A 195 -24.24 11.22 -17.85
C GLN A 195 -22.82 11.70 -17.55
N ARG A 196 -21.84 11.15 -18.29
CA ARG A 196 -20.45 11.59 -18.22
C ARG A 196 -20.31 12.95 -18.93
N ARG A 197 -19.67 13.91 -18.27
CA ARG A 197 -19.45 15.28 -18.76
C ARG A 197 -18.04 15.73 -18.40
N TRP A 198 -17.41 16.48 -19.29
CA TRP A 198 -16.12 17.11 -19.02
C TRP A 198 -16.37 18.44 -18.30
N PHE A 199 -15.78 18.62 -17.12
CA PHE A 199 -15.86 19.84 -16.34
C PHE A 199 -14.55 20.61 -16.41
N SER A 200 -14.63 21.93 -16.36
CA SER A 200 -13.47 22.82 -16.33
C SER A 200 -13.73 23.99 -15.39
N LEU A 201 -12.95 24.03 -14.31
CA LEU A 201 -12.93 25.04 -13.27
C LEU A 201 -11.84 26.06 -13.58
N ASN A 202 -12.19 27.34 -13.53
CA ASN A 202 -11.27 28.44 -13.74
C ASN A 202 -11.45 29.50 -12.64
N GLN A 203 -10.42 29.67 -11.80
CA GLN A 203 -10.42 30.62 -10.69
C GLN A 203 -10.47 32.08 -11.18
N THR A 204 -9.74 32.44 -12.24
CA THR A 204 -9.69 33.82 -12.77
C THR A 204 -11.08 34.33 -13.17
N THR A 205 -11.90 33.45 -13.74
CA THR A 205 -13.28 33.75 -14.15
C THR A 205 -14.31 33.42 -13.06
N ASN A 206 -13.87 32.88 -11.92
CA ASN A 206 -14.72 32.32 -10.87
C ASN A 206 -15.85 31.43 -11.41
N SER A 207 -15.52 30.53 -12.35
CA SER A 207 -16.53 29.76 -13.07
C SER A 207 -16.23 28.27 -13.16
N LEU A 208 -17.30 27.46 -13.10
CA LEU A 208 -17.30 26.04 -13.45
C LEU A 208 -18.09 25.86 -14.74
N SER A 209 -17.45 25.32 -15.77
CA SER A 209 -18.07 25.03 -17.06
C SER A 209 -18.14 23.53 -17.31
N TYR A 210 -19.11 23.07 -18.12
CA TYR A 210 -19.16 21.66 -18.54
C TYR A 210 -19.67 21.43 -19.96
N SER A 211 -19.16 20.38 -20.60
CA SER A 211 -19.47 19.95 -21.97
C SER A 211 -19.69 18.44 -22.06
N ASP A 212 -20.16 17.99 -23.22
CA ASP A 212 -20.34 16.55 -23.51
C ASP A 212 -19.00 15.87 -23.86
N ASP A 213 -17.99 16.65 -24.27
CA ASP A 213 -16.67 16.21 -24.72
C ASP A 213 -15.58 17.28 -24.41
N VAL A 214 -14.32 16.85 -24.26
CA VAL A 214 -13.16 17.71 -23.96
C VAL A 214 -12.97 18.82 -25.01
N HIS A 215 -13.26 18.52 -26.28
CA HIS A 215 -13.00 19.44 -27.40
C HIS A 215 -14.22 20.27 -27.82
N LEU A 216 -15.38 20.04 -27.21
CA LEU A 216 -16.59 20.81 -27.49
C LEU A 216 -16.66 22.05 -26.60
N PRO A 217 -17.13 23.20 -27.13
CA PRO A 217 -17.33 24.40 -26.33
C PRO A 217 -18.29 24.12 -25.16
N ALA A 218 -18.01 24.71 -24.01
CA ALA A 218 -18.82 24.54 -22.82
C ALA A 218 -20.27 24.97 -23.11
N LYS A 219 -21.22 24.04 -22.91
CA LYS A 219 -22.65 24.33 -23.14
C LYS A 219 -23.26 25.12 -21.99
N HIS A 220 -22.65 25.04 -20.80
CA HIS A 220 -23.16 25.66 -19.58
C HIS A 220 -22.00 26.11 -18.70
N THR A 221 -22.15 27.29 -18.09
CA THR A 221 -21.20 27.88 -17.15
C THR A 221 -21.93 28.27 -15.87
N ILE A 222 -21.31 28.01 -14.72
CA ILE A 222 -21.82 28.28 -13.38
C ILE A 222 -20.87 29.28 -12.73
N HIS A 223 -21.36 30.43 -12.30
CA HIS A 223 -20.59 31.37 -11.48
C HIS A 223 -20.50 30.86 -10.04
N LEU A 224 -19.30 30.89 -9.48
CA LEU A 224 -19.00 30.22 -8.22
C LEU A 224 -18.88 31.15 -7.02
N VAL A 225 -18.71 32.46 -7.19
CA VAL A 225 -18.59 33.40 -6.05
C VAL A 225 -19.79 33.23 -5.11
N GLY A 226 -19.54 32.96 -3.84
CA GLY A 226 -20.58 32.70 -2.83
C GLY A 226 -21.27 31.34 -2.93
N ALA A 227 -20.88 30.48 -3.87
CA ALA A 227 -21.49 29.16 -4.04
C ALA A 227 -21.21 28.24 -2.85
N THR A 228 -22.15 27.33 -2.58
CA THR A 228 -22.03 26.32 -1.54
C THR A 228 -21.77 24.96 -2.16
N VAL A 229 -20.81 24.23 -1.60
CA VAL A 229 -20.41 22.88 -2.04
C VAL A 229 -20.43 21.97 -0.82
N TRP A 230 -21.06 20.80 -0.95
CA TRP A 230 -21.11 19.83 0.15
C TRP A 230 -21.19 18.39 -0.37
N ALA A 231 -20.69 17.45 0.43
CA ALA A 231 -20.83 16.03 0.16
C ALA A 231 -22.32 15.63 0.23
N ALA A 232 -22.75 14.78 -0.70
CA ALA A 232 -24.12 14.26 -0.77
C ALA A 232 -24.09 12.74 -0.60
N ASP A 233 -23.54 12.30 0.52
CA ASP A 233 -23.31 10.87 0.81
C ASP A 233 -24.60 10.05 0.80
N GLU A 234 -25.75 10.69 1.05
CA GLU A 234 -27.07 10.08 0.96
C GLU A 234 -27.43 9.58 -0.45
N LEU A 235 -26.72 10.07 -1.47
CA LEU A 235 -26.89 9.68 -2.88
C LEU A 235 -25.84 8.68 -3.37
N ASN A 236 -24.90 8.27 -2.50
CA ASN A 236 -23.90 7.26 -2.86
C ASN A 236 -24.58 5.90 -3.05
N SER A 237 -24.27 5.22 -4.15
CA SER A 237 -24.72 3.86 -4.43
C SER A 237 -23.57 2.88 -4.22
N LYS A 238 -23.88 1.76 -3.56
CA LYS A 238 -22.92 0.67 -3.31
C LYS A 238 -23.11 -0.42 -4.37
N PHE A 239 -22.01 -0.95 -4.88
CA PHE A 239 -22.00 -2.05 -5.84
C PHE A 239 -20.79 -2.95 -5.60
N THR A 240 -20.85 -4.20 -6.07
CA THR A 240 -19.80 -5.20 -5.81
C THR A 240 -19.05 -5.53 -7.09
N THR A 241 -17.72 -5.53 -7.03
CA THR A 241 -16.83 -6.00 -8.09
C THR A 241 -16.10 -7.26 -7.66
N PHE A 242 -15.70 -8.10 -8.63
CA PHE A 242 -14.90 -9.32 -8.40
C PHE A 242 -13.45 -9.03 -8.81
N VAL A 243 -12.49 -9.28 -7.91
CA VAL A 243 -11.09 -8.87 -8.12
C VAL A 243 -10.23 -9.96 -8.74
N THR A 244 -10.43 -11.22 -8.34
CA THR A 244 -9.70 -12.39 -8.87
C THR A 244 -10.55 -13.64 -9.01
N SER A 245 -11.65 -13.77 -8.25
CA SER A 245 -12.52 -14.95 -8.24
C SER A 245 -13.95 -14.58 -7.83
N LYS A 246 -14.91 -15.50 -8.00
CA LYS A 246 -16.31 -15.33 -7.53
C LYS A 246 -16.42 -15.21 -6.00
N SER A 247 -15.42 -15.66 -5.24
CA SER A 247 -15.40 -15.57 -3.77
C SER A 247 -14.85 -14.22 -3.27
N THR A 248 -13.87 -13.62 -3.95
CA THR A 248 -13.26 -12.34 -3.53
C THR A 248 -14.07 -11.15 -4.05
N LYS A 249 -14.95 -10.62 -3.18
CA LYS A 249 -15.83 -9.48 -3.46
C LYS A 249 -15.29 -8.20 -2.84
N LYS A 250 -15.22 -7.13 -3.64
CA LYS A 250 -14.96 -5.76 -3.15
C LYS A 250 -16.22 -4.93 -3.28
N GLU A 251 -16.68 -4.35 -2.17
CA GLU A 251 -17.75 -3.35 -2.20
C GLU A 251 -17.13 -2.00 -2.59
N GLN A 252 -17.63 -1.42 -3.67
CA GLN A 252 -17.31 -0.08 -4.12
C GLN A 252 -18.52 0.83 -3.90
N GLN A 253 -18.27 2.12 -3.75
CA GLN A 253 -19.33 3.12 -3.65
C GLN A 253 -19.07 4.28 -4.60
N THR A 254 -20.14 4.88 -5.11
CA THR A 254 -20.05 6.17 -5.79
C THR A 254 -19.78 7.29 -4.78
N TRP A 255 -19.21 8.39 -5.25
CA TRP A 255 -18.85 9.52 -4.41
C TRP A 255 -19.53 10.78 -4.94
N VAL A 256 -20.67 11.12 -4.34
CA VAL A 256 -21.56 12.18 -4.81
C VAL A 256 -21.37 13.45 -3.98
N PHE A 257 -21.46 14.59 -4.66
CA PHE A 257 -21.44 15.92 -4.06
C PHE A 257 -22.40 16.86 -4.80
N LYS A 258 -22.77 17.94 -4.11
CA LYS A 258 -23.69 18.96 -4.62
C LYS A 258 -23.00 20.32 -4.64
N LEU A 259 -23.36 21.10 -5.65
CA LEU A 259 -22.96 22.50 -5.82
C LEU A 259 -24.23 23.33 -6.01
N ARG A 260 -24.32 24.47 -5.32
CA ARG A 260 -25.38 25.46 -5.49
C ARG A 260 -24.76 26.85 -5.60
N ALA A 261 -25.01 27.51 -6.73
CA ALA A 261 -24.57 28.89 -6.94
C ALA A 261 -25.29 29.85 -5.98
N ASP A 262 -24.63 30.95 -5.63
CA ASP A 262 -25.21 31.96 -4.74
C ASP A 262 -26.53 32.53 -5.31
N GLY A 263 -27.51 32.74 -4.44
CA GLY A 263 -28.85 33.19 -4.82
C GLY A 263 -29.65 32.24 -5.72
N SER A 264 -29.14 31.05 -6.07
CA SER A 264 -29.84 30.08 -6.93
C SER A 264 -30.54 28.98 -6.13
N SER A 265 -31.77 28.64 -6.54
CA SER A 265 -32.47 27.44 -6.03
C SER A 265 -32.01 26.14 -6.70
N ARG A 266 -31.18 26.22 -7.75
CA ARG A 266 -30.76 25.06 -8.54
C ARG A 266 -29.56 24.37 -7.92
N GLU A 267 -29.70 23.08 -7.63
CA GLU A 267 -28.61 22.20 -7.22
C GLU A 267 -28.02 21.44 -8.41
N PHE A 268 -26.70 21.38 -8.48
CA PHE A 268 -25.95 20.57 -9.43
C PHE A 268 -25.39 19.36 -8.69
N VAL A 269 -25.83 18.16 -9.06
CA VAL A 269 -25.40 16.91 -8.44
C VAL A 269 -24.37 16.24 -9.34
N MET A 270 -23.20 16.00 -8.78
CA MET A 270 -22.05 15.44 -9.47
C MET A 270 -21.55 14.21 -8.72
N CYS A 271 -21.02 13.25 -9.47
CA CYS A 271 -20.44 12.02 -8.95
C CYS A 271 -19.04 11.86 -9.51
N ALA A 272 -18.08 11.73 -8.60
CA ALA A 272 -16.71 11.35 -8.89
C ALA A 272 -16.57 9.82 -8.91
N SER A 273 -15.48 9.34 -9.51
CA SER A 273 -15.15 7.93 -9.62
C SER A 273 -14.53 7.41 -8.32
N THR A 274 -13.83 8.27 -7.58
CA THR A 274 -13.17 7.95 -6.30
C THR A 274 -13.47 9.01 -5.24
N LYS A 275 -13.25 8.66 -3.97
CA LYS A 275 -13.34 9.59 -2.83
C LYS A 275 -12.42 10.77 -3.03
N GLN A 276 -11.16 10.48 -3.36
CA GLN A 276 -10.12 11.46 -3.58
C GLN A 276 -10.52 12.45 -4.67
N GLU A 277 -11.00 11.96 -5.81
CA GLU A 277 -11.45 12.82 -6.91
C GLU A 277 -12.59 13.74 -6.45
N ARG A 278 -13.55 13.23 -5.66
CA ARG A 278 -14.61 14.07 -5.08
C ARG A 278 -14.04 15.17 -4.18
N GLU A 279 -13.20 14.80 -3.22
CA GLU A 279 -12.64 15.76 -2.26
C GLU A 279 -11.80 16.83 -2.96
N GLU A 280 -11.02 16.47 -3.98
CA GLU A 280 -10.28 17.43 -4.81
C GLU A 280 -11.21 18.41 -5.54
N TRP A 281 -12.31 17.92 -6.12
CA TRP A 281 -13.29 18.79 -6.78
C TRP A 281 -13.99 19.70 -5.76
N MET A 282 -14.37 19.17 -4.60
CA MET A 282 -15.03 19.95 -3.56
C MET A 282 -14.12 21.02 -2.97
N SER A 283 -12.87 20.69 -2.66
CA SER A 283 -11.85 21.63 -2.20
C SER A 283 -11.68 22.75 -3.23
N ALA A 284 -11.42 22.38 -4.48
CA ALA A 284 -11.20 23.34 -5.56
C ALA A 284 -12.42 24.26 -5.80
N LEU A 285 -13.64 23.73 -5.78
CA LEU A 285 -14.85 24.54 -5.95
C LEU A 285 -15.10 25.45 -4.75
N GLY A 286 -14.91 24.95 -3.53
CA GLY A 286 -15.09 25.73 -2.30
C GLY A 286 -14.10 26.90 -2.21
N MET A 287 -12.87 26.68 -2.65
CA MET A 287 -11.84 27.70 -2.77
C MET A 287 -12.23 28.85 -3.71
N VAL A 288 -12.60 28.52 -4.95
CA VAL A 288 -13.05 29.52 -5.94
C VAL A 288 -14.30 30.24 -5.44
N ALA A 289 -15.19 29.53 -4.74
CA ALA A 289 -16.39 30.14 -4.20
C ALA A 289 -16.15 31.18 -3.10
N ARG A 290 -15.07 31.04 -2.32
CA ARG A 290 -14.67 32.01 -1.29
C ARG A 290 -13.90 33.22 -1.84
N GLY A 291 -13.53 33.21 -3.12
CA GLY A 291 -12.79 34.30 -3.75
C GLY A 291 -11.33 34.43 -3.26
N GLU A 292 -10.73 33.33 -2.78
CA GLU A 292 -9.32 33.30 -2.40
C GLU A 292 -8.46 33.57 -3.64
N THR A 293 -7.66 34.65 -3.66
CA THR A 293 -6.71 34.98 -4.74
C THR A 293 -5.30 35.17 -4.18
N PHE A 294 -4.29 34.89 -5.00
CA PHE A 294 -2.88 35.10 -4.65
C PHE A 294 -2.46 36.51 -5.10
N SER A 295 -1.91 37.32 -4.19
CA SER A 295 -1.16 38.55 -4.53
C SER A 295 0.30 38.39 -4.11
N ASP A 296 1.23 38.71 -5.00
CA ASP A 296 2.68 38.55 -4.85
C ASP A 296 3.38 39.74 -4.16
N ASP A 297 2.63 40.68 -3.56
CA ASP A 297 3.19 41.99 -3.16
C ASP A 297 4.13 41.99 -1.93
N ASP A 298 4.60 40.85 -1.43
CA ASP A 298 5.43 40.77 -0.21
C ASP A 298 6.80 40.05 -0.41
N GLU A 299 7.46 40.18 -1.57
CA GLU A 299 8.85 39.68 -1.74
C GLU A 299 9.97 40.71 -1.56
N ASP A 300 9.68 41.97 -1.26
CA ASP A 300 10.71 42.98 -0.95
C ASP A 300 10.34 43.73 0.33
N ASP A 301 10.74 43.19 1.50
CA ASP A 301 11.16 43.97 2.69
C ASP A 301 11.32 43.06 3.90
N ASN A 302 12.49 42.45 4.06
CA ASN A 302 13.01 42.12 5.40
C ASN A 302 14.53 41.87 5.37
N GLN A 303 15.26 42.97 5.15
CA GLN A 303 16.60 43.13 5.71
C GLN A 303 16.63 44.44 6.51
N SER A 304 16.36 44.38 7.81
CA SER A 304 16.99 45.25 8.82
C SER A 304 16.43 44.94 10.22
N GLU A 305 17.36 44.75 11.17
CA GLU A 305 17.36 45.18 12.59
C GLU A 305 16.10 44.89 13.46
N GLY A 306 16.15 44.40 14.70
CA GLY A 306 17.14 44.49 15.77
C GLY A 306 16.39 44.75 17.09
N SER A 307 16.72 43.98 18.14
CA SER A 307 16.60 44.26 19.59
C SER A 307 15.24 44.54 20.28
N ASP A 308 15.08 43.83 21.41
CA ASP A 308 14.52 44.24 22.72
C ASP A 308 13.01 44.49 22.93
N SER A 309 12.37 43.63 23.74
CA SER A 309 12.18 43.84 25.20
C SER A 309 10.91 43.20 25.81
N PHE A 310 11.16 42.42 26.86
CA PHE A 310 10.44 42.18 28.12
C PHE A 310 9.00 42.70 28.39
N ALA A 311 8.21 41.75 28.92
CA ALA A 311 7.54 41.75 30.24
C ALA A 311 6.01 41.95 30.35
N ASN A 312 5.43 40.99 31.11
CA ASN A 312 4.38 41.11 32.15
C ASN A 312 2.97 41.55 31.69
N THR A 313 1.84 41.01 32.16
CA THR A 313 1.50 40.47 33.49
C THR A 313 0.11 39.79 33.43
N ARG A 314 -0.12 38.75 34.25
CA ARG A 314 -1.23 38.54 35.24
C ARG A 314 -2.59 39.25 34.98
N THR A 315 -3.80 38.74 35.27
CA THR A 315 -4.33 37.71 36.21
C THR A 315 -5.87 37.74 36.13
N ASN A 316 -6.51 36.69 36.68
CA ASN A 316 -7.83 36.64 37.35
C ASN A 316 -9.11 36.71 36.48
N SER A 317 -9.99 35.70 36.43
CA SER A 317 -10.73 34.89 37.43
C SER A 317 -12.10 35.46 37.82
N HIS A 318 -13.12 34.61 37.68
CA HIS A 318 -14.47 34.52 38.32
C HIS A 318 -15.57 34.35 37.26
N ALA A 319 -16.38 33.27 37.17
CA ALA A 319 -17.15 32.43 38.11
C ALA A 319 -18.68 32.70 37.96
N LEU A 320 -19.47 31.61 38.11
CA LEU A 320 -20.93 31.45 38.34
C LEU A 320 -21.68 30.80 37.15
N ARG A 321 -22.05 29.51 37.18
CA ARG A 321 -23.13 28.76 37.89
C ARG A 321 -24.58 28.99 37.38
N SER A 322 -25.19 27.93 36.82
CA SER A 322 -26.62 27.54 36.96
C SER A 322 -26.85 26.15 36.31
N THR A 323 -26.95 25.06 37.08
CA THR A 323 -28.18 24.34 37.52
C THR A 323 -28.97 23.57 36.46
N SER A 324 -28.77 22.25 36.49
CA SER A 324 -29.67 21.08 36.28
C SER A 324 -31.10 21.23 35.75
N SER A 325 -31.48 20.32 34.83
CA SER A 325 -32.72 19.52 34.91
C SER A 325 -32.68 18.27 34.02
N SER A 326 -33.03 17.13 34.61
CA SER A 326 -33.22 15.79 34.03
C SER A 326 -34.57 15.62 33.30
N SER A 327 -34.63 14.74 32.29
CA SER A 327 -35.41 13.47 32.30
C SER A 327 -35.88 13.01 30.91
N ASP A 328 -35.62 11.73 30.64
CA ASP A 328 -36.40 10.72 29.89
C ASP A 328 -36.80 10.89 28.42
N ARG A 329 -36.50 9.84 27.62
CA ARG A 329 -37.38 9.19 26.62
C ARG A 329 -36.78 7.86 26.10
N PRO A 330 -37.59 6.97 25.48
CA PRO A 330 -37.54 5.51 25.63
C PRO A 330 -36.96 4.78 24.38
N PRO A 331 -36.92 3.43 24.33
CA PRO A 331 -36.12 2.72 23.35
C PRO A 331 -36.90 2.34 22.09
N SER A 332 -36.22 2.25 20.95
CA SER A 332 -36.13 1.06 20.07
C SER A 332 -35.93 1.36 18.57
N VAL A 333 -35.37 0.34 17.91
CA VAL A 333 -35.45 -0.07 16.49
C VAL A 333 -34.24 0.25 15.58
N LEU A 334 -33.45 -0.81 15.39
CA LEU A 334 -32.71 -1.26 14.18
C LEU A 334 -32.39 -0.19 13.12
N ARG A 335 -31.12 0.22 13.06
CA ARG A 335 -30.52 0.88 11.89
C ARG A 335 -29.32 0.11 11.37
N SER A 336 -29.28 0.01 10.05
CA SER A 336 -28.23 -0.58 9.23
C SER A 336 -26.84 -0.01 9.52
N PHE A 337 -25.84 -0.89 9.42
CA PHE A 337 -24.41 -0.62 9.62
C PHE A 337 -23.89 0.54 8.77
N THR A 338 -23.70 1.69 9.41
CA THR A 338 -22.82 2.77 8.96
C THR A 338 -22.22 3.41 10.19
N MET A 339 -20.91 3.70 10.15
CA MET A 339 -20.24 4.63 11.08
C MET A 339 -21.14 5.85 11.32
N PRO A 340 -21.08 6.53 12.48
CA PRO A 340 -21.53 7.91 12.55
C PRO A 340 -20.79 8.66 11.43
N GLN A 341 -21.49 8.99 10.34
CA GLN A 341 -20.87 9.74 9.27
C GLN A 341 -20.44 11.06 9.86
N SER A 342 -19.13 11.29 9.84
CA SER A 342 -18.51 12.52 10.29
C SER A 342 -18.92 13.65 9.35
N SER A 343 -20.08 14.24 9.59
CA SER A 343 -20.60 15.42 8.91
C SER A 343 -20.76 16.56 9.91
N VAL A 344 -19.63 17.06 10.41
CA VAL A 344 -19.54 18.46 10.83
C VAL A 344 -18.25 19.01 10.24
N PHE A 345 -18.35 19.55 9.03
CA PHE A 345 -17.37 20.50 8.52
C PHE A 345 -18.09 21.72 7.99
N LEU A 346 -17.67 22.87 8.53
CA LEU A 346 -17.90 24.25 8.09
C LEU A 346 -19.36 24.72 7.94
N THR A 347 -20.17 24.64 8.99
CA THR A 347 -21.26 25.61 9.19
C THR A 347 -21.54 25.83 10.69
N GLN A 348 -20.68 26.58 11.39
CA GLN A 348 -21.11 27.43 12.51
C GLN A 348 -19.97 28.33 12.99
N ARG A 349 -19.85 29.50 12.36
CA ARG A 349 -19.51 30.80 12.97
C ARG A 349 -19.34 31.81 11.83
N ALA A 350 -20.48 32.30 11.35
CA ALA A 350 -20.53 33.55 10.60
C ALA A 350 -21.52 34.45 11.34
N SER A 351 -21.01 35.16 12.33
CA SER A 351 -21.61 36.42 12.77
C SER A 351 -20.49 37.31 13.27
N SER A 352 -20.45 38.50 12.65
CA SER A 352 -19.63 39.67 12.95
C SER A 352 -18.11 39.56 12.80
N ALA A 353 -17.59 40.01 11.66
CA ALA A 353 -16.40 40.88 11.64
C ALA A 353 -16.35 41.72 10.35
N SER A 354 -16.06 42.99 10.57
CA SER A 354 -15.91 44.10 9.65
C SER A 354 -14.75 43.95 8.67
N SER A 355 -14.87 44.66 7.56
CA SER A 355 -13.91 44.83 6.47
C SER A 355 -12.52 45.33 6.91
N VAL A 356 -11.51 44.91 6.14
CA VAL A 356 -10.15 45.47 5.94
C VAL A 356 -8.99 44.77 6.68
N SER A 357 -8.53 43.62 6.15
CA SER A 357 -7.14 43.08 6.18
C SER A 357 -7.00 41.70 5.45
N GLY A 358 -7.66 41.53 4.30
CA GLY A 358 -8.06 40.20 3.76
C GLY A 358 -6.99 39.29 3.10
N GLY A 359 -5.71 39.67 3.05
CA GLY A 359 -4.66 38.86 2.39
C GLY A 359 -3.95 37.87 3.32
N VAL A 360 -3.56 38.34 4.51
CA VAL A 360 -2.67 37.60 5.43
C VAL A 360 -3.42 36.48 6.18
N ASP A 361 -4.68 36.71 6.57
CA ASP A 361 -5.48 35.74 7.32
C ASP A 361 -5.91 34.51 6.47
N ASN A 362 -6.07 34.68 5.16
CA ASN A 362 -6.52 33.61 4.28
C ASN A 362 -5.43 32.57 4.00
N ASN A 363 -4.17 33.00 3.82
CA ASN A 363 -3.04 32.09 3.59
C ASN A 363 -2.69 31.30 4.87
N ALA A 364 -2.73 31.93 6.05
CA ALA A 364 -2.50 31.25 7.32
C ALA A 364 -3.54 30.14 7.57
N ARG A 365 -4.81 30.42 7.27
CA ARG A 365 -5.89 29.44 7.37
C ARG A 365 -5.73 28.27 6.39
N ALA A 366 -5.36 28.55 5.14
CA ALA A 366 -5.10 27.50 4.15
C ALA A 366 -3.93 26.57 4.55
N VAL A 367 -2.87 27.13 5.16
CA VAL A 367 -1.76 26.34 5.71
C VAL A 367 -2.21 25.45 6.87
N GLU A 368 -3.07 25.96 7.76
CA GLU A 368 -3.64 25.19 8.88
C GLU A 368 -4.56 24.06 8.39
N ASP A 369 -5.43 24.35 7.42
CA ASP A 369 -6.29 23.35 6.77
C ASP A 369 -5.46 22.24 6.10
N LEU A 370 -4.32 22.61 5.47
CA LEU A 370 -3.39 21.64 4.89
C LEU A 370 -2.68 20.78 5.95
N ARG A 371 -2.32 21.34 7.10
CA ARG A 371 -1.77 20.53 8.20
C ARG A 371 -2.80 19.52 8.71
N ASP A 372 -4.03 19.97 8.91
CA ASP A 372 -5.12 19.12 9.41
C ASP A 372 -5.43 17.97 8.44
N ILE A 373 -5.53 18.25 7.13
CA ILE A 373 -5.82 17.20 6.13
C ILE A 373 -4.67 16.22 5.98
N ILE A 374 -3.41 16.67 6.01
CA ILE A 374 -2.24 15.80 5.92
C ILE A 374 -2.18 14.88 7.14
N SER A 375 -2.38 15.43 8.33
CA SER A 375 -2.38 14.63 9.57
C SER A 375 -3.46 13.54 9.55
N ARG A 376 -4.66 13.85 9.02
CA ARG A 376 -5.82 12.94 9.02
C ARG A 376 -5.84 11.95 7.88
N ASP A 377 -5.25 12.28 6.73
CA ASP A 377 -5.31 11.45 5.52
C ASP A 377 -3.95 11.34 4.78
N PRO A 378 -3.14 10.30 5.10
CA PRO A 378 -1.91 9.97 4.38
C PRO A 378 -2.11 9.54 2.92
N LEU A 379 -3.33 9.40 2.43
CA LEU A 379 -3.60 9.13 1.01
C LEU A 379 -3.98 10.39 0.23
N TYR A 380 -4.22 11.52 0.91
CA TYR A 380 -4.60 12.78 0.28
C TYR A 380 -3.55 13.26 -0.74
N ARG A 381 -3.99 13.56 -1.96
CA ARG A 381 -3.19 14.14 -3.02
C ARG A 381 -3.45 15.63 -3.16
N LEU A 382 -2.37 16.40 -3.08
CA LEU A 382 -2.40 17.84 -3.24
C LEU A 382 -2.68 18.23 -4.69
N SER A 383 -3.60 19.16 -4.88
CA SER A 383 -3.79 19.89 -6.13
C SER A 383 -2.59 20.78 -6.47
N SER A 384 -2.48 21.22 -7.73
CA SER A 384 -1.41 22.13 -8.16
C SER A 384 -1.35 23.42 -7.32
N TYR A 385 -2.52 23.91 -6.90
CA TYR A 385 -2.65 25.09 -6.06
C TYR A 385 -2.17 24.83 -4.63
N GLU A 386 -2.63 23.74 -4.00
CA GLU A 386 -2.21 23.38 -2.65
C GLU A 386 -0.70 23.10 -2.60
N LYS A 387 -0.13 22.50 -3.65
CA LYS A 387 1.33 22.36 -3.79
C LYS A 387 2.06 23.70 -3.83
N ALA A 388 1.48 24.73 -4.47
CA ALA A 388 2.06 26.06 -4.50
C ALA A 388 2.04 26.73 -3.12
N ILE A 389 0.92 26.65 -2.39
CA ILE A 389 0.83 27.14 -1.00
C ILE A 389 1.84 26.43 -0.11
N MET A 390 1.87 25.09 -0.17
CA MET A 390 2.72 24.29 0.70
C MET A 390 4.20 24.57 0.45
N TRP A 391 4.60 24.76 -0.82
CA TRP A 391 5.95 25.15 -1.18
C TRP A 391 6.31 26.57 -0.73
N LYS A 392 5.44 27.55 -0.92
CA LYS A 392 5.66 28.93 -0.44
C LYS A 392 5.90 28.97 1.07
N ASN A 393 5.16 28.15 1.83
CA ASN A 393 5.23 28.09 3.29
C ASN A 393 6.10 26.93 3.81
N ARG A 394 6.95 26.30 2.98
CA ARG A 394 7.68 25.04 3.28
C ARG A 394 8.43 25.03 4.61
N HIS A 395 9.06 26.15 5.00
CA HIS A 395 9.81 26.24 6.25
C HIS A 395 8.93 26.11 7.50
N GLN A 396 7.62 26.40 7.40
CA GLN A 396 6.68 26.23 8.50
C GLN A 396 6.34 24.76 8.78
N PHE A 397 6.65 23.84 7.85
CA PHE A 397 6.33 22.42 7.97
C PHE A 397 7.49 21.58 8.54
N LYS A 398 8.69 22.16 8.69
CA LYS A 398 9.91 21.42 9.09
C LYS A 398 9.79 20.62 10.40
N ASN A 399 8.89 21.03 11.28
CA ASN A 399 8.67 20.39 12.58
C ASN A 399 7.73 19.17 12.51
N ASP A 400 7.08 18.93 11.37
CA ASP A 400 6.13 17.85 11.14
C ASP A 400 6.67 16.88 10.08
N PHE A 401 7.16 15.71 10.52
CA PHE A 401 7.70 14.70 9.62
C PHE A 401 6.70 14.24 8.56
N ASP A 402 5.41 14.15 8.89
CA ASP A 402 4.40 13.62 7.97
C ASP A 402 4.12 14.56 6.79
N ALA A 403 4.50 15.84 6.93
CA ALA A 403 4.49 16.83 5.87
C ALA A 403 5.69 16.73 4.90
N LEU A 404 6.82 16.13 5.30
CA LEU A 404 8.03 16.05 4.44
C LEU A 404 7.75 15.40 3.08
N PRO A 405 7.14 14.19 3.00
CA PRO A 405 6.86 13.56 1.72
C PRO A 405 5.93 14.42 0.85
N ARG A 406 5.03 15.20 1.47
CA ARG A 406 4.13 16.11 0.76
C ARG A 406 4.87 17.30 0.17
N ILE A 407 5.76 17.94 0.93
CA ILE A 407 6.65 18.99 0.42
C ILE A 407 7.47 18.51 -0.76
N LEU A 408 8.01 17.29 -0.71
CA LEU A 408 8.77 16.72 -1.81
C LEU A 408 7.93 16.55 -3.11
N THR A 409 6.63 16.30 -3.00
CA THR A 409 5.73 16.30 -4.18
C THR A 409 5.41 17.71 -4.73
N CYS A 410 5.78 18.76 -3.98
CA CYS A 410 5.59 20.16 -4.36
C CYS A 410 6.81 20.75 -5.07
N VAL A 411 7.98 20.11 -4.99
CA VAL A 411 9.23 20.58 -5.61
C VAL A 411 9.12 20.51 -7.15
N ASN A 412 9.55 21.57 -7.82
CA ASN A 412 9.82 21.51 -9.25
C ASN A 412 11.21 20.91 -9.48
N TRP A 413 11.26 19.58 -9.67
CA TRP A 413 12.51 18.85 -9.88
C TRP A 413 13.30 19.22 -11.16
N ASN A 414 12.77 20.13 -11.97
CA ASN A 414 13.45 20.70 -13.13
C ASN A 414 14.04 22.10 -12.85
N ASP A 415 13.80 22.69 -11.68
CA ASP A 415 14.44 23.94 -11.22
C ASP A 415 15.55 23.59 -10.23
N SER A 416 16.80 23.80 -10.64
CA SER A 416 17.97 23.49 -9.82
C SER A 416 17.95 24.16 -8.45
N ARG A 417 17.50 25.41 -8.37
CA ARG A 417 17.48 26.18 -7.12
C ARG A 417 16.54 25.56 -6.10
N GLU A 418 15.36 25.14 -6.55
CA GLU A 418 14.40 24.46 -5.68
C GLU A 418 14.91 23.08 -5.23
N VAL A 419 15.61 22.37 -6.12
CA VAL A 419 16.23 21.08 -5.80
C VAL A 419 17.31 21.26 -4.73
N ASP A 420 18.22 22.21 -4.90
CA ASP A 420 19.31 22.45 -3.96
C ASP A 420 18.77 22.91 -2.60
N GLU A 421 17.77 23.78 -2.61
CA GLU A 421 17.09 24.21 -1.41
C GLU A 421 16.46 23.04 -0.65
N VAL A 422 15.65 22.20 -1.31
CA VAL A 422 14.96 21.11 -0.60
C VAL A 422 15.95 20.06 -0.09
N LEU A 423 17.01 19.77 -0.84
CA LEU A 423 18.06 18.84 -0.41
C LEU A 423 18.82 19.38 0.81
N GLY A 424 19.13 20.68 0.85
CA GLY A 424 19.70 21.35 2.01
C GLY A 424 18.76 21.39 3.22
N MET A 425 17.45 21.34 2.99
CA MET A 425 16.43 21.28 4.05
C MET A 425 16.23 19.89 4.66
N LEU A 426 16.53 18.80 3.94
CA LEU A 426 16.27 17.43 4.42
C LEU A 426 16.85 17.14 5.82
N PRO A 427 18.12 17.51 6.14
CA PRO A 427 18.69 17.27 7.46
C PRO A 427 18.10 18.15 8.57
N LEU A 428 17.40 19.24 8.21
CA LEU A 428 16.78 20.17 9.15
C LEU A 428 15.37 19.76 9.57
N TRP A 429 14.83 18.71 8.94
CA TRP A 429 13.49 18.21 9.23
C TRP A 429 13.45 17.43 10.55
N ASN A 430 12.33 17.53 11.28
CA ASN A 430 12.11 16.74 12.48
C ASN A 430 12.18 15.23 12.18
N THR A 431 12.66 14.45 13.15
CA THR A 431 12.81 13.01 12.98
C THR A 431 11.45 12.30 12.92
N ALA A 432 11.37 11.24 12.13
CA ALA A 432 10.19 10.38 12.12
C ALA A 432 9.92 9.80 13.53
N SER A 433 8.64 9.64 13.88
CA SER A 433 8.23 9.01 15.15
C SER A 433 8.71 7.57 15.28
N HIS A 434 8.86 6.88 14.14
CA HIS A 434 9.42 5.55 14.03
C HIS A 434 10.49 5.55 12.91
N PRO A 435 11.67 4.92 13.08
CA PRO A 435 12.75 4.96 12.09
C PRO A 435 12.35 4.48 10.69
N ALA A 436 11.39 3.56 10.59
CA ALA A 436 10.87 3.11 9.29
C ALA A 436 10.05 4.17 8.54
N GLY A 437 9.71 5.31 9.14
CA GLY A 437 8.98 6.40 8.46
C GLY A 437 9.70 6.91 7.21
N TYR A 438 11.03 6.89 7.19
CA TYR A 438 11.84 7.30 6.03
C TYR A 438 11.65 6.41 4.80
N ILE A 439 11.10 5.19 4.95
CA ILE A 439 10.85 4.29 3.83
C ILE A 439 9.89 4.89 2.80
N ARG A 440 8.99 5.78 3.23
CA ARG A 440 8.04 6.50 2.35
C ARG A 440 8.76 7.33 1.28
N LEU A 441 9.97 7.81 1.57
CA LEU A 441 10.80 8.57 0.64
C LEU A 441 11.41 7.69 -0.47
N LEU A 442 11.18 6.37 -0.42
CA LEU A 442 11.57 5.42 -1.45
C LEU A 442 10.42 5.06 -2.42
N ASP A 443 9.23 5.66 -2.25
CA ASP A 443 8.07 5.48 -3.14
C ASP A 443 8.37 5.99 -4.57
N MET A 444 7.53 5.58 -5.53
CA MET A 444 7.65 5.96 -6.95
C MET A 444 7.60 7.46 -7.21
N GLU A 445 7.04 8.25 -6.29
CA GLU A 445 6.95 9.71 -6.42
C GLU A 445 8.31 10.41 -6.20
N PHE A 446 9.32 9.68 -5.68
CA PHE A 446 10.62 10.22 -5.27
C PHE A 446 11.77 9.52 -6.00
N ALA A 447 12.05 9.97 -7.22
CA ALA A 447 13.13 9.44 -8.05
C ALA A 447 14.48 10.14 -7.86
N ASN A 448 14.50 11.33 -7.23
CA ASN A 448 15.73 12.11 -7.06
C ASN A 448 16.74 11.36 -6.18
N GLU A 449 17.98 11.21 -6.67
CA GLU A 449 19.03 10.44 -6.00
C GLU A 449 19.40 11.01 -4.62
N GLY A 450 19.35 12.34 -4.42
CA GLY A 450 19.62 12.97 -3.13
C GLY A 450 18.58 12.62 -2.07
N VAL A 451 17.29 12.65 -2.44
CA VAL A 451 16.20 12.22 -1.55
C VAL A 451 16.33 10.74 -1.19
N ARG A 452 16.61 9.88 -2.17
CA ARG A 452 16.76 8.43 -1.94
C ARG A 452 17.98 8.11 -1.10
N THR A 453 19.09 8.81 -1.32
CA THR A 453 20.31 8.67 -0.50
C THR A 453 20.03 9.08 0.94
N PHE A 454 19.42 10.24 1.17
CA PHE A 454 19.02 10.68 2.50
C PHE A 454 18.12 9.65 3.21
N ALA A 455 17.14 9.09 2.49
CA ALA A 455 16.26 8.06 3.03
C ALA A 455 17.01 6.79 3.42
N VAL A 456 17.91 6.30 2.55
CA VAL A 456 18.73 5.11 2.82
C VAL A 456 19.67 5.34 3.99
N ASP A 457 20.30 6.51 4.08
CA ASP A 457 21.19 6.87 5.19
C ASP A 457 20.41 6.86 6.52
N LYS A 458 19.20 7.42 6.54
CA LYS A 458 18.35 7.39 7.75
C LYS A 458 17.89 5.98 8.12
N LEU A 459 17.54 5.15 7.14
CA LEU A 459 17.18 3.75 7.37
C LEU A 459 18.39 2.92 7.85
N SER A 460 19.61 3.30 7.49
CA SER A 460 20.85 2.64 7.91
C SER A 460 21.14 2.77 9.40
N GLU A 461 20.48 3.71 10.10
CA GLU A 461 20.59 3.90 11.55
C GLU A 461 19.75 2.86 12.33
N MET A 462 18.78 2.20 11.67
CA MET A 462 17.86 1.24 12.30
C MET A 462 18.55 -0.08 12.64
N ALA A 463 18.32 -0.64 13.83
CA ALA A 463 18.86 -1.95 14.21
C ALA A 463 18.39 -3.08 13.26
N ASP A 464 19.25 -4.06 12.99
CA ASP A 464 18.98 -5.17 12.06
C ASP A 464 17.73 -5.98 12.42
N THR A 465 17.45 -6.13 13.72
CA THR A 465 16.25 -6.82 14.22
C THR A 465 14.97 -6.16 13.74
N THR A 466 14.92 -4.83 13.71
CA THR A 466 13.78 -4.04 13.27
C THR A 466 13.82 -3.83 11.75
N PHE A 467 15.00 -3.67 11.17
CA PHE A 467 15.19 -3.53 9.72
C PHE A 467 14.72 -4.74 8.93
N SER A 468 14.97 -5.96 9.44
CA SER A 468 14.52 -7.20 8.79
C SER A 468 13.00 -7.22 8.56
N TYR A 469 12.22 -6.57 9.42
CA TYR A 469 10.77 -6.49 9.26
C TYR A 469 10.39 -5.77 7.98
N PHE A 470 11.15 -4.77 7.54
CA PHE A 470 10.81 -3.92 6.39
C PHE A 470 11.45 -4.37 5.07
N LEU A 471 12.15 -5.50 5.05
CA LEU A 471 12.74 -6.06 3.84
C LEU A 471 11.75 -6.22 2.69
N PRO A 472 10.49 -6.67 2.88
CA PRO A 472 9.53 -6.75 1.78
C PRO A 472 9.35 -5.41 1.06
N GLN A 473 9.13 -4.32 1.80
CA GLN A 473 8.94 -2.97 1.25
C GLN A 473 10.22 -2.42 0.62
N LEU A 474 11.38 -2.66 1.23
CA LEU A 474 12.67 -2.25 0.67
C LEU A 474 12.96 -2.97 -0.65
N VAL A 475 12.63 -4.27 -0.73
CA VAL A 475 12.74 -5.04 -1.97
C VAL A 475 11.77 -4.52 -3.02
N GLN A 476 10.53 -4.15 -2.65
CA GLN A 476 9.61 -3.50 -3.60
C GLN A 476 10.13 -2.14 -4.07
N ALA A 477 10.74 -1.35 -3.19
CA ALA A 477 11.29 -0.04 -3.52
C ALA A 477 12.44 -0.10 -4.54
N LEU A 478 13.15 -1.23 -4.65
CA LEU A 478 14.14 -1.46 -5.72
C LEU A 478 13.52 -1.37 -7.12
N LYS A 479 12.21 -1.63 -7.27
CA LYS A 479 11.50 -1.50 -8.55
C LYS A 479 11.43 -0.06 -9.04
N TYR A 480 11.60 0.92 -8.15
CA TYR A 480 11.54 2.35 -8.47
C TYR A 480 12.91 3.00 -8.68
N GLU A 481 13.99 2.29 -8.38
CA GLU A 481 15.35 2.79 -8.62
C GLU A 481 15.61 3.02 -10.10
N ASN A 482 16.27 4.12 -10.44
CA ASN A 482 16.54 4.48 -11.84
C ASN A 482 17.46 3.46 -12.53
N HIS A 483 18.45 2.95 -11.80
CA HIS A 483 19.42 1.96 -12.27
C HIS A 483 19.41 0.70 -11.38
N HIS A 484 20.00 -0.38 -11.87
CA HIS A 484 20.19 -1.61 -11.07
C HIS A 484 21.09 -1.37 -9.86
N VAL A 485 22.17 -0.60 -10.05
CA VAL A 485 23.05 -0.14 -8.98
C VAL A 485 22.48 1.14 -8.38
N SER A 486 22.13 1.11 -7.11
CA SER A 486 21.56 2.25 -6.39
C SER A 486 22.02 2.28 -4.92
N PRO A 487 21.83 3.40 -4.19
CA PRO A 487 22.10 3.46 -2.76
C PRO A 487 21.37 2.36 -1.99
N LEU A 488 20.09 2.12 -2.31
CA LEU A 488 19.27 1.09 -1.67
C LEU A 488 19.81 -0.32 -1.97
N ALA A 489 20.12 -0.64 -3.23
CA ALA A 489 20.62 -1.96 -3.60
C ALA A 489 21.97 -2.26 -2.90
N LYS A 490 22.89 -1.28 -2.91
CA LYS A 490 24.18 -1.41 -2.21
C LYS A 490 23.99 -1.60 -0.71
N HIS A 491 23.11 -0.83 -0.09
CA HIS A 491 22.86 -0.92 1.34
C HIS A 491 22.27 -2.27 1.75
N LEU A 492 21.27 -2.76 1.00
CA LEU A 492 20.66 -4.07 1.25
C LEU A 492 21.68 -5.21 1.14
N ILE A 493 22.48 -5.23 0.07
CA ILE A 493 23.51 -6.25 -0.13
C ILE A 493 24.56 -6.18 0.98
N LYS A 494 25.04 -4.98 1.32
CA LYS A 494 26.04 -4.77 2.38
C LYS A 494 25.53 -5.31 3.73
N ARG A 495 24.34 -4.91 4.16
CA ARG A 495 23.77 -5.41 5.42
C ARG A 495 23.53 -6.91 5.41
N ALA A 496 23.08 -7.45 4.29
CA ALA A 496 22.83 -8.88 4.14
C ALA A 496 24.09 -9.74 4.32
N ILE A 497 25.26 -9.27 3.83
CA ILE A 497 26.52 -9.99 4.02
C ILE A 497 27.12 -9.77 5.42
N GLU A 498 26.86 -8.62 6.05
CA GLU A 498 27.32 -8.31 7.41
C GLU A 498 26.50 -9.07 8.47
N ASN A 499 25.20 -9.30 8.23
CA ASN A 499 24.32 -10.05 9.12
C ASN A 499 23.44 -11.08 8.38
N PRO A 500 24.02 -12.21 7.92
CA PRO A 500 23.30 -13.17 7.08
C PRO A 500 22.09 -13.81 7.76
N ASN A 501 22.18 -14.10 9.06
CA ASN A 501 21.14 -14.82 9.81
C ASN A 501 19.89 -13.98 10.11
N GLN A 502 20.00 -12.64 10.09
CA GLN A 502 18.86 -11.74 10.33
C GLN A 502 18.37 -11.05 9.06
N ILE A 503 19.26 -10.84 8.08
CA ILE A 503 18.95 -10.07 6.86
C ILE A 503 19.21 -10.90 5.62
N GLY A 504 20.34 -11.58 5.53
CA GLY A 504 20.81 -12.15 4.28
C GLY A 504 19.91 -13.24 3.68
N PHE A 505 19.42 -14.19 4.48
CA PHE A 505 18.51 -15.22 3.98
C PHE A 505 17.14 -14.64 3.59
N ASP A 506 16.61 -13.72 4.40
CA ASP A 506 15.32 -13.08 4.16
C ASP A 506 15.37 -12.19 2.91
N LEU A 507 16.48 -11.48 2.70
CA LEU A 507 16.71 -10.67 1.49
C LEU A 507 16.77 -11.55 0.24
N PHE A 508 17.47 -12.70 0.29
CA PHE A 508 17.51 -13.64 -0.82
C PHE A 508 16.11 -14.06 -1.24
N TRP A 509 15.30 -14.53 -0.29
CA TRP A 509 13.96 -15.02 -0.58
C TRP A 509 13.03 -13.91 -1.05
N ALA A 510 13.09 -12.72 -0.44
CA ALA A 510 12.31 -11.57 -0.88
C ALA A 510 12.64 -11.18 -2.34
N MET A 511 13.93 -11.14 -2.74
CA MET A 511 14.32 -10.87 -4.13
C MET A 511 14.00 -12.04 -5.07
N LYS A 512 14.16 -13.28 -4.61
CA LYS A 512 13.90 -14.50 -5.41
C LYS A 512 12.44 -14.55 -5.83
N VAL A 513 11.50 -14.27 -4.93
CA VAL A 513 10.07 -14.22 -5.26
C VAL A 513 9.78 -13.19 -6.35
N GLU A 514 10.42 -12.02 -6.28
CA GLU A 514 10.22 -10.96 -7.29
C GLU A 514 10.97 -11.23 -8.60
N SER A 515 11.96 -12.11 -8.62
CA SER A 515 12.68 -12.51 -9.84
C SER A 515 11.80 -13.27 -10.85
N TYR A 516 10.67 -13.82 -10.40
CA TYR A 516 9.66 -14.45 -11.26
C TYR A 516 8.73 -13.44 -11.93
N ASN A 517 8.81 -12.15 -11.57
CA ASN A 517 8.08 -11.10 -12.24
C ASN A 517 8.80 -10.70 -13.54
N ASP A 518 8.17 -10.94 -14.69
CA ASP A 518 8.79 -10.69 -16.01
C ASP A 518 9.30 -9.24 -16.18
N GLN A 519 8.62 -8.25 -15.59
CA GLN A 519 9.04 -6.84 -15.67
C GLN A 519 10.39 -6.59 -14.98
N PHE A 520 10.61 -7.26 -13.85
CA PHE A 520 11.73 -6.98 -12.96
C PHE A 520 12.73 -8.14 -12.89
N LYS A 521 12.52 -9.18 -13.70
CA LYS A 521 13.35 -10.38 -13.78
C LYS A 521 14.82 -10.04 -14.05
N GLU A 522 15.09 -9.11 -14.95
CA GLU A 522 16.46 -8.66 -15.24
C GLU A 522 17.12 -8.05 -13.99
N ARG A 523 16.43 -7.10 -13.35
CA ARG A 523 16.91 -6.42 -12.14
C ARG A 523 17.17 -7.41 -11.01
N TYR A 524 16.17 -8.18 -10.60
CA TYR A 524 16.32 -9.11 -9.48
C TYR A 524 17.27 -10.25 -9.82
N GLY A 525 17.33 -10.71 -11.07
CA GLY A 525 18.32 -11.68 -11.52
C GLY A 525 19.76 -11.17 -11.35
N LEU A 526 20.02 -9.94 -11.80
CA LEU A 526 21.34 -9.31 -11.63
C LEU A 526 21.70 -9.11 -10.14
N LEU A 527 20.75 -8.62 -9.33
CA LEU A 527 20.97 -8.40 -7.90
C LEU A 527 21.18 -9.71 -7.13
N LEU A 528 20.42 -10.76 -7.46
CA LEU A 528 20.60 -12.10 -6.86
C LEU A 528 21.96 -12.69 -7.22
N ASN A 529 22.37 -12.63 -8.48
CA ASN A 529 23.69 -13.11 -8.90
C ASN A 529 24.81 -12.36 -8.16
N THR A 530 24.72 -11.02 -8.13
CA THR A 530 25.68 -10.17 -7.40
C THR A 530 25.72 -10.54 -5.93
N TYR A 531 24.57 -10.72 -5.29
CA TYR A 531 24.47 -11.07 -3.88
C TYR A 531 25.09 -12.44 -3.59
N VAL A 532 24.77 -13.46 -4.39
CA VAL A 532 25.34 -14.81 -4.26
C VAL A 532 26.85 -14.81 -4.49
N ASP A 533 27.34 -14.00 -5.44
CA ASP A 533 28.77 -13.86 -5.76
C ASP A 533 29.59 -13.31 -4.59
N VAL A 534 29.02 -12.36 -3.82
CA VAL A 534 29.68 -11.78 -2.64
C VAL A 534 29.42 -12.53 -1.34
N CYS A 535 28.46 -13.46 -1.32
CA CYS A 535 28.20 -14.31 -0.15
C CYS A 535 29.39 -15.23 0.15
N SER A 536 29.58 -15.55 1.44
CA SER A 536 30.53 -16.58 1.85
C SER A 536 30.17 -17.94 1.24
N HIS A 537 31.16 -18.82 1.04
CA HIS A 537 30.94 -20.16 0.53
C HIS A 537 29.88 -20.92 1.34
N LYS A 538 29.93 -20.83 2.68
CA LYS A 538 28.95 -21.46 3.57
C LYS A 538 27.53 -20.97 3.26
N MET A 539 27.33 -19.65 3.20
CA MET A 539 26.05 -19.03 2.90
C MET A 539 25.52 -19.48 1.54
N ARG A 540 26.37 -19.46 0.52
CA ARG A 540 26.03 -19.89 -0.84
C ARG A 540 25.54 -21.33 -0.88
N SER A 541 26.25 -22.27 -0.23
CA SER A 541 25.84 -23.68 -0.18
C SER A 541 24.48 -23.87 0.51
N ILE A 542 24.18 -23.07 1.55
CA ILE A 542 22.87 -23.12 2.21
C ILE A 542 21.78 -22.61 1.26
N LEU A 543 21.99 -21.46 0.61
CA LEU A 543 21.04 -20.88 -0.34
C LEU A 543 20.77 -21.81 -1.54
N GLU A 544 21.81 -22.44 -2.09
CA GLU A 544 21.68 -23.42 -3.19
C GLU A 544 20.81 -24.62 -2.78
N LEU A 545 21.04 -25.18 -1.59
CA LEU A 545 20.21 -26.26 -1.07
C LEU A 545 18.78 -25.81 -0.81
N GLN A 546 18.60 -24.64 -0.19
CA GLN A 546 17.29 -24.07 0.07
C GLN A 546 16.50 -23.80 -1.22
N ASP A 547 17.14 -23.23 -2.25
CA ASP A 547 16.53 -23.00 -3.57
C ASP A 547 16.10 -24.33 -4.19
N LYS A 548 16.99 -25.32 -4.26
CA LYS A 548 16.68 -26.67 -4.78
C LYS A 548 15.46 -27.31 -4.10
N LEU A 549 15.30 -27.11 -2.79
CA LEU A 549 14.24 -27.72 -2.02
C LEU A 549 12.91 -26.96 -2.10
N PHE A 550 12.95 -25.63 -1.96
CA PHE A 550 11.77 -24.82 -1.64
C PHE A 550 11.35 -23.81 -2.71
N SER A 551 12.18 -23.53 -3.72
CA SER A 551 11.83 -22.58 -4.78
C SER A 551 10.66 -23.07 -5.62
N GLU A 552 10.15 -22.21 -6.50
CA GLU A 552 9.29 -22.69 -7.60
C GLU A 552 10.03 -23.78 -8.39
N LYS A 553 9.35 -24.90 -8.67
CA LYS A 553 9.87 -26.15 -9.26
C LYS A 553 10.88 -26.91 -8.39
N GLY A 554 11.02 -26.56 -7.10
CA GLY A 554 11.84 -27.29 -6.13
C GLY A 554 11.25 -28.66 -5.75
N GLU A 555 12.02 -29.47 -5.02
CA GLU A 555 11.64 -30.84 -4.66
C GLU A 555 10.32 -30.93 -3.87
N PHE A 556 10.09 -30.03 -2.90
CA PHE A 556 8.83 -30.05 -2.15
C PHE A 556 7.61 -29.66 -3.00
N GLU A 557 7.77 -28.78 -3.99
CA GLU A 557 6.68 -28.46 -4.92
C GLU A 557 6.34 -29.65 -5.81
N LYS A 558 7.35 -30.36 -6.33
CA LYS A 558 7.14 -31.60 -7.12
C LYS A 558 6.35 -32.64 -6.31
N ILE A 559 6.67 -32.80 -5.02
CA ILE A 559 5.93 -33.70 -4.12
C ILE A 559 4.48 -33.21 -3.95
N CYS A 560 4.24 -31.91 -3.76
CA CYS A 560 2.89 -31.35 -3.71
C CYS A 560 2.10 -31.60 -5.00
N GLN A 561 2.73 -31.42 -6.16
CA GLN A 561 2.09 -31.63 -7.46
C GLN A 561 1.71 -33.11 -7.65
N LEU A 562 2.58 -34.04 -7.27
CA LEU A 562 2.28 -35.48 -7.24
C LEU A 562 1.08 -35.79 -6.33
N VAL A 563 1.09 -35.27 -5.11
CA VAL A 563 -0.01 -35.45 -4.15
C VAL A 563 -1.34 -34.95 -4.71
N LYS A 564 -1.35 -33.77 -5.33
CA LYS A 564 -2.54 -33.19 -5.97
C LYS A 564 -3.02 -34.01 -7.15
N GLN A 565 -2.09 -34.49 -7.99
CA GLN A 565 -2.40 -35.34 -9.13
C GLN A 565 -3.05 -36.65 -8.68
N LEU A 566 -2.44 -37.37 -7.72
CA LEU A 566 -2.99 -38.63 -7.22
C LEU A 566 -4.35 -38.44 -6.55
N HIS A 567 -4.54 -37.34 -5.80
CA HIS A 567 -5.83 -37.00 -5.23
C HIS A 567 -6.89 -36.71 -6.32
N HIS A 568 -6.51 -35.97 -7.37
CA HIS A 568 -7.38 -35.70 -8.52
C HIS A 568 -7.74 -36.99 -9.27
N ASP A 569 -6.80 -37.93 -9.38
CA ASP A 569 -7.00 -39.25 -10.00
C ASP A 569 -7.82 -40.22 -9.13
N GLY A 570 -8.35 -39.76 -7.99
CA GLY A 570 -9.24 -40.53 -7.13
C GLY A 570 -8.54 -41.63 -6.32
N LYS A 571 -7.21 -41.56 -6.14
CA LYS A 571 -6.47 -42.51 -5.30
C LYS A 571 -6.90 -42.40 -3.84
N SER A 572 -6.77 -43.50 -3.10
CA SER A 572 -7.14 -43.52 -1.69
C SER A 572 -6.21 -42.60 -0.88
N LYS A 573 -6.70 -42.06 0.25
CA LYS A 573 -5.89 -41.20 1.13
C LYS A 573 -4.61 -41.90 1.60
N ASP A 574 -4.66 -43.21 1.79
CA ASP A 574 -3.51 -44.01 2.22
C ASP A 574 -2.49 -44.17 1.08
N ASP A 575 -2.93 -44.39 -0.16
CA ASP A 575 -2.04 -44.45 -1.33
C ASP A 575 -1.32 -43.12 -1.55
N VAL A 576 -2.07 -41.99 -1.50
CA VAL A 576 -1.49 -40.65 -1.67
C VAL A 576 -0.47 -40.37 -0.55
N LYS A 577 -0.78 -40.76 0.69
CA LYS A 577 0.13 -40.61 1.83
C LYS A 577 1.37 -41.50 1.71
N ALA A 578 1.23 -42.72 1.22
CA ALA A 578 2.33 -43.63 0.97
C ALA A 578 3.27 -43.07 -0.11
N ALA A 579 2.73 -42.58 -1.23
CA ALA A 579 3.49 -41.96 -2.31
C ALA A 579 4.27 -40.73 -1.84
N MET A 580 3.62 -39.83 -1.07
CA MET A 580 4.31 -38.68 -0.45
C MET A 580 5.49 -39.14 0.42
N ARG A 581 5.27 -40.13 1.30
CA ARG A 581 6.30 -40.64 2.21
C ARG A 581 7.46 -41.32 1.47
N GLU A 582 7.19 -42.02 0.39
CA GLU A 582 8.22 -42.62 -0.46
C GLU A 582 9.13 -41.53 -1.07
N GLN A 583 8.56 -40.45 -1.59
CA GLN A 583 9.34 -39.34 -2.13
C GLN A 583 10.16 -38.62 -1.05
N LEU A 584 9.59 -38.42 0.15
CA LEU A 584 10.32 -37.83 1.27
C LEU A 584 11.45 -38.74 1.77
N ALA A 585 11.28 -40.06 1.73
CA ALA A 585 12.32 -41.02 2.08
C ALA A 585 13.48 -40.98 1.07
N LYS A 586 13.17 -40.94 -0.23
CA LYS A 586 14.16 -40.73 -1.30
C LYS A 586 14.90 -39.41 -1.13
N LEU A 587 14.20 -38.34 -0.76
CA LEU A 587 14.81 -37.04 -0.52
C LEU A 587 15.83 -37.09 0.64
N ASN A 588 15.49 -37.75 1.74
CA ASN A 588 16.39 -37.96 2.89
C ASN A 588 17.73 -38.64 2.53
N GLU A 589 17.79 -39.47 1.50
CA GLU A 589 19.03 -40.11 1.04
C GLU A 589 20.01 -39.13 0.39
N THR A 590 19.50 -37.97 -0.07
CA THR A 590 20.28 -36.94 -0.78
C THR A 590 20.58 -35.71 0.06
N LEU A 591 19.94 -35.57 1.22
CA LEU A 591 20.10 -34.42 2.11
C LEU A 591 21.39 -34.54 2.95
N PRO A 592 22.03 -33.41 3.29
CA PRO A 592 23.14 -33.41 4.24
C PRO A 592 22.68 -33.79 5.66
N ASN A 593 23.64 -34.10 6.53
CA ASN A 593 23.37 -34.49 7.93
C ASN A 593 22.61 -33.42 8.72
N SER A 594 22.94 -32.14 8.50
CA SER A 594 22.17 -31.01 8.99
C SER A 594 22.07 -29.92 7.91
N TYR A 595 20.99 -29.15 7.93
CA TYR A 595 20.78 -28.01 7.05
C TYR A 595 19.80 -27.01 7.65
N GLN A 596 19.71 -25.82 7.07
CA GLN A 596 18.87 -24.72 7.58
C GLN A 596 17.63 -24.54 6.70
N LEU A 597 16.50 -24.23 7.33
CA LEU A 597 15.24 -23.94 6.64
C LEU A 597 15.12 -22.43 6.33
N PRO A 598 14.47 -22.03 5.22
CA PRO A 598 14.22 -20.61 4.93
C PRO A 598 13.45 -19.87 6.03
N ILE A 599 12.60 -20.58 6.78
CA ILE A 599 11.72 -19.97 7.78
C ILE A 599 12.47 -19.45 9.01
N ASP A 600 13.59 -20.08 9.37
CA ASP A 600 14.48 -19.61 10.43
C ASP A 600 15.88 -20.18 10.17
N PRO A 601 16.79 -19.39 9.56
CA PRO A 601 18.13 -19.86 9.27
C PRO A 601 19.00 -20.04 10.52
N ARG A 602 18.53 -19.63 11.70
CA ARG A 602 19.26 -19.83 12.96
C ARG A 602 19.07 -21.24 13.53
N VAL A 603 18.10 -21.99 13.01
CA VAL A 603 17.79 -23.35 13.44
C VAL A 603 18.27 -24.34 12.37
N GLU A 604 19.11 -25.28 12.78
CA GLU A 604 19.51 -26.41 11.95
C GLU A 604 18.60 -27.61 12.20
N VAL A 605 18.21 -28.27 11.11
CA VAL A 605 17.41 -29.49 11.12
C VAL A 605 18.21 -30.67 10.59
N GLY A 606 17.91 -31.87 11.10
CA GLY A 606 18.43 -33.14 10.61
C GLY A 606 17.50 -33.76 9.56
N LYS A 607 17.27 -35.07 9.66
CA LYS A 607 16.44 -35.80 8.69
C LYS A 607 14.97 -35.42 8.79
N ILE A 608 14.26 -35.59 7.67
CA ILE A 608 12.80 -35.52 7.65
C ILE A 608 12.25 -36.74 8.41
N LEU A 609 11.41 -36.51 9.42
CA LEU A 609 10.69 -37.55 10.14
C LEU A 609 9.48 -38.03 9.31
N VAL A 610 9.76 -38.75 8.22
CA VAL A 610 8.79 -39.17 7.19
C VAL A 610 7.50 -39.79 7.76
N HIS A 611 7.63 -40.60 8.82
CA HIS A 611 6.49 -41.27 9.45
C HIS A 611 5.53 -40.28 10.15
N LYS A 612 5.99 -39.08 10.52
CA LYS A 612 5.18 -38.04 11.15
C LYS A 612 4.63 -37.00 10.17
N CYS A 613 5.17 -36.93 8.94
CA CYS A 613 4.66 -36.04 7.89
C CYS A 613 3.23 -36.41 7.45
N LYS A 614 2.43 -35.40 7.11
CA LYS A 614 0.99 -35.53 6.77
C LYS A 614 0.61 -34.60 5.63
N ILE A 615 -0.46 -34.96 4.92
CA ILE A 615 -1.15 -34.07 3.97
C ILE A 615 -2.32 -33.45 4.73
N MET A 616 -2.41 -32.12 4.74
CA MET A 616 -3.52 -31.45 5.41
C MET A 616 -4.79 -31.48 4.54
N SER A 617 -5.95 -31.48 5.18
CA SER A 617 -7.27 -31.56 4.52
C SER A 617 -7.74 -30.25 3.88
N SER A 618 -6.91 -29.21 3.86
CA SER A 618 -7.22 -27.90 3.26
C SER A 618 -7.28 -27.97 1.73
N ALA A 619 -7.91 -26.99 1.09
CA ALA A 619 -8.22 -27.01 -0.34
C ALA A 619 -7.00 -27.23 -1.27
N LYS A 620 -5.81 -26.75 -0.88
CA LYS A 620 -4.57 -26.93 -1.68
C LYS A 620 -3.71 -28.12 -1.27
N LEU A 621 -4.17 -28.95 -0.32
CA LEU A 621 -3.45 -30.13 0.18
C LEU A 621 -1.99 -29.82 0.62
N PRO A 622 -1.76 -28.83 1.52
CA PRO A 622 -0.40 -28.49 1.92
C PRO A 622 0.26 -29.61 2.74
N LEU A 623 1.59 -29.65 2.74
CA LEU A 623 2.37 -30.67 3.42
C LEU A 623 2.71 -30.21 4.84
N TRP A 624 2.35 -31.02 5.82
CA TRP A 624 2.87 -30.95 7.18
C TRP A 624 4.18 -31.74 7.23
N LEU A 625 5.28 -31.03 7.46
CA LEU A 625 6.62 -31.59 7.50
C LEU A 625 7.19 -31.47 8.90
N GLU A 626 7.81 -32.53 9.38
CA GLU A 626 8.48 -32.59 10.67
C GLU A 626 9.92 -33.07 10.46
N PHE A 627 10.87 -32.36 11.08
CA PHE A 627 12.29 -32.61 10.94
C PHE A 627 12.90 -32.87 12.31
N GLU A 628 13.93 -33.71 12.35
CA GLU A 628 14.80 -33.82 13.53
C GLU A 628 15.41 -32.46 13.84
N ASN A 629 15.55 -32.13 15.13
CA ASN A 629 16.38 -31.00 15.54
C ASN A 629 17.84 -31.44 15.46
N ALA A 630 18.69 -30.65 14.80
CA ALA A 630 20.12 -30.96 14.77
C ALA A 630 20.79 -30.70 16.13
N GLU A 631 20.19 -29.87 16.99
CA GLU A 631 20.63 -29.66 18.36
C GLU A 631 20.24 -30.86 19.25
N GLU A 632 21.21 -31.38 20.00
CA GLU A 632 21.00 -32.53 20.87
C GLU A 632 19.96 -32.19 21.97
N GLY A 633 18.92 -33.02 22.07
CA GLY A 633 17.82 -32.82 23.01
C GLY A 633 16.79 -31.76 22.58
N GLY A 634 16.96 -31.14 21.40
CA GLY A 634 16.00 -30.18 20.86
C GLY A 634 14.71 -30.84 20.36
N ASP A 635 13.59 -30.14 20.52
CA ASP A 635 12.29 -30.59 20.00
C ASP A 635 12.27 -30.58 18.46
N PRO A 636 11.57 -31.52 17.81
CA PRO A 636 11.42 -31.56 16.36
C PRO A 636 10.88 -30.24 15.78
N VAL A 637 11.43 -29.84 14.64
CA VAL A 637 10.99 -28.63 13.93
C VAL A 637 9.84 -28.98 13.01
N VAL A 638 8.74 -28.24 13.13
CA VAL A 638 7.50 -28.50 12.37
C VAL A 638 7.12 -27.28 11.54
N ILE A 639 6.88 -27.52 10.24
CA ILE A 639 6.45 -26.49 9.30
C ILE A 639 5.36 -27.01 8.37
N ILE A 640 4.61 -26.09 7.80
CA ILE A 640 3.67 -26.36 6.71
C ILE A 640 4.27 -25.78 5.43
N PHE A 641 4.45 -26.62 4.41
CA PHE A 641 4.79 -26.19 3.06
C PHE A 641 3.50 -26.06 2.24
N LYS A 642 3.21 -24.85 1.77
CA LYS A 642 2.08 -24.55 0.89
C LYS A 642 2.59 -24.41 -0.54
N ALA A 643 1.90 -25.07 -1.47
CA ALA A 643 2.06 -24.87 -2.90
C ALA A 643 0.68 -24.62 -3.53
N GLY A 644 0.57 -23.60 -4.39
CA GLY A 644 -0.67 -23.19 -5.04
C GLY A 644 -1.48 -22.10 -4.32
N ASP A 645 -0.89 -21.43 -3.33
CA ASP A 645 -1.44 -20.26 -2.63
C ASP A 645 -0.41 -19.12 -2.63
N ASP A 646 -0.87 -17.88 -2.74
CA ASP A 646 -0.03 -16.67 -2.61
C ASP A 646 0.16 -16.34 -1.12
N VAL A 647 1.25 -16.81 -0.51
CA VAL A 647 1.50 -16.56 0.92
C VAL A 647 2.07 -15.16 1.20
N ARG A 648 2.26 -14.31 0.19
CA ARG A 648 2.77 -12.94 0.39
C ARG A 648 1.79 -12.08 1.18
N GLN A 649 0.49 -12.33 1.04
CA GLN A 649 -0.55 -11.66 1.83
C GLN A 649 -0.46 -12.04 3.32
N ASP A 650 -0.23 -13.32 3.62
CA ASP A 650 0.05 -13.77 4.99
C ASP A 650 1.34 -13.13 5.54
N CYS A 651 2.42 -13.13 4.74
CA CYS A 651 3.70 -12.53 5.14
C CYS A 651 3.53 -11.04 5.52
N LEU A 652 2.86 -10.26 4.67
CA LEU A 652 2.59 -8.84 4.92
C LEU A 652 1.69 -8.65 6.14
N THR A 653 0.64 -9.45 6.31
CA THR A 653 -0.26 -9.33 7.46
C THR A 653 0.46 -9.64 8.77
N LEU A 654 1.27 -10.70 8.80
CA LEU A 654 2.08 -11.07 9.96
C LEU A 654 3.14 -10.02 10.29
N GLN A 655 3.75 -9.41 9.26
CA GLN A 655 4.65 -8.28 9.43
C GLN A 655 3.94 -7.09 10.10
N LEU A 656 2.75 -6.71 9.63
CA LEU A 656 1.97 -5.61 10.22
C LEU A 656 1.54 -5.93 11.66
N ILE A 657 1.18 -7.19 11.97
CA ILE A 657 0.87 -7.62 13.33
C ILE A 657 2.11 -7.52 14.24
N ARG A 658 3.30 -7.89 13.77
CA ARG A 658 4.56 -7.70 14.53
C ARG A 658 4.83 -6.24 14.83
N LEU A 659 4.64 -5.38 13.84
CA LEU A 659 4.81 -3.94 14.01
C LEU A 659 3.80 -3.37 15.02
N MET A 660 2.54 -3.80 14.99
CA MET A 660 1.55 -3.42 16.00
C MET A 660 1.96 -3.90 17.40
N ASP A 661 2.48 -5.12 17.52
CA ASP A 661 2.98 -5.66 18.81
C ASP A 661 4.17 -4.85 19.34
N GLU A 662 5.11 -4.46 18.47
CA GLU A 662 6.22 -3.57 18.82
C GLU A 662 5.71 -2.21 19.32
N MET A 663 4.79 -1.57 18.58
CA MET A 663 4.16 -0.29 18.98
C MET A 663 3.45 -0.39 20.33
N TRP A 664 2.72 -1.48 20.58
CA TRP A 664 2.05 -1.69 21.86
C TRP A 664 3.05 -1.85 22.99
N ARG A 665 4.12 -2.63 22.78
CA ARG A 665 5.16 -2.85 23.78
C ARG A 665 5.93 -1.57 24.11
N GLU A 666 6.22 -0.74 23.13
CA GLU A 666 6.81 0.60 23.32
C GLU A 666 5.90 1.52 24.14
N ASP A 667 4.58 1.43 23.96
CA ASP A 667 3.57 2.16 24.76
C ASP A 667 3.23 1.45 26.09
N GLY A 668 4.06 0.49 26.52
CA GLY A 668 3.97 -0.21 27.80
C GLY A 668 2.88 -1.30 27.87
N LYS A 669 2.42 -1.81 26.74
CA LYS A 669 1.32 -2.79 26.63
C LYS A 669 1.81 -4.09 26.04
N ASP A 670 1.94 -5.11 26.88
CA ASP A 670 2.18 -6.49 26.42
C ASP A 670 0.86 -7.18 26.09
N LEU A 671 0.45 -7.10 24.81
CA LEU A 671 -0.75 -7.80 24.33
C LEU A 671 -0.50 -9.28 24.02
N ALA A 672 0.71 -9.80 24.27
CA ALA A 672 1.05 -11.21 24.12
C ALA A 672 0.69 -11.80 22.74
N MET A 673 0.97 -11.05 21.67
CA MET A 673 0.76 -11.47 20.29
C MET A 673 1.66 -12.66 19.92
N GLU A 674 1.20 -13.50 18.98
CA GLU A 674 1.99 -14.62 18.42
C GLU A 674 1.99 -14.56 16.88
N PRO A 675 2.69 -13.60 16.28
CA PRO A 675 2.83 -13.55 14.83
C PRO A 675 3.83 -14.62 14.37
N TYR A 676 3.32 -15.82 14.10
CA TYR A 676 4.09 -16.95 13.56
C TYR A 676 4.87 -16.56 12.30
N LYS A 677 5.95 -17.29 12.01
CA LYS A 677 6.77 -17.03 10.82
C LYS A 677 6.08 -17.54 9.57
N CYS A 678 6.17 -16.76 8.50
CA CYS A 678 5.77 -17.13 7.17
C CYS A 678 6.80 -16.57 6.18
N VAL A 679 7.23 -17.39 5.22
CA VAL A 679 8.19 -17.01 4.19
C VAL A 679 7.68 -17.47 2.84
N SER A 680 7.56 -16.55 1.89
CA SER A 680 7.27 -16.86 0.49
C SER A 680 8.55 -17.38 -0.18
N THR A 681 8.50 -18.54 -0.81
CA THR A 681 9.64 -19.15 -1.52
C THR A 681 9.45 -19.17 -3.04
N GLY A 682 8.31 -18.69 -3.50
CA GLY A 682 8.01 -18.40 -4.90
C GLY A 682 6.70 -17.60 -4.99
N PRO A 683 6.18 -17.35 -6.20
CA PRO A 683 4.93 -16.62 -6.37
C PRO A 683 3.74 -17.33 -5.72
N MET A 684 3.70 -18.67 -5.78
CA MET A 684 2.61 -19.52 -5.30
C MET A 684 3.09 -20.58 -4.30
N THR A 685 4.27 -20.42 -3.72
CA THR A 685 4.88 -21.38 -2.79
C THR A 685 5.44 -20.67 -1.56
N GLY A 686 5.40 -21.36 -0.43
CA GLY A 686 6.03 -20.85 0.79
C GLY A 686 5.84 -21.74 2.01
N LEU A 687 6.40 -21.26 3.11
CA LEU A 687 6.52 -21.95 4.38
C LEU A 687 5.75 -21.20 5.46
N VAL A 688 5.09 -21.96 6.33
CA VAL A 688 4.34 -21.46 7.48
C VAL A 688 4.79 -22.20 8.73
N GLN A 689 5.10 -21.46 9.79
CA GLN A 689 5.48 -22.03 11.07
C GLN A 689 4.26 -22.66 11.74
N VAL A 690 4.45 -23.84 12.32
CA VAL A 690 3.43 -24.45 13.18
C VAL A 690 3.60 -23.92 14.61
N VAL A 691 2.55 -23.32 15.15
CA VAL A 691 2.47 -22.98 16.58
C VAL A 691 2.12 -24.25 17.36
N LEU A 692 3.09 -24.83 18.06
CA LEU A 692 2.90 -26.07 18.82
C LEU A 692 1.92 -25.90 19.98
N HIS A 693 1.38 -27.02 20.45
CA HIS A 693 0.43 -27.07 21.58
C HIS A 693 -0.81 -26.17 21.42
N SER A 694 -1.20 -25.90 20.19
CA SER A 694 -2.39 -25.12 19.85
C SER A 694 -3.47 -26.00 19.22
N VAL A 695 -4.72 -25.58 19.35
CA VAL A 695 -5.88 -26.21 18.72
C VAL A 695 -6.80 -25.13 18.13
N THR A 696 -7.47 -25.46 17.03
CA THR A 696 -8.51 -24.56 16.48
C THR A 696 -9.71 -24.51 17.43
N THR A 697 -10.41 -23.38 17.45
CA THR A 697 -11.64 -23.25 18.25
C THR A 697 -12.73 -24.22 17.77
N ALA A 698 -12.75 -24.57 16.48
CA ALA A 698 -13.59 -25.65 15.96
C ALA A 698 -13.29 -27.01 16.64
N ALA A 699 -12.01 -27.33 16.86
CA ALA A 699 -11.62 -28.54 17.57
C ALA A 699 -11.99 -28.50 19.06
N ILE A 700 -12.00 -27.32 19.70
CA ILE A 700 -12.49 -27.15 21.08
C ILE A 700 -14.00 -27.40 21.15
N HIS A 701 -14.79 -26.77 20.28
CA HIS A 701 -16.25 -27.00 20.22
C HIS A 701 -16.60 -28.47 19.98
N LYS A 702 -15.87 -29.16 19.10
CA LYS A 702 -16.09 -30.60 18.85
C LYS A 702 -15.91 -31.45 20.11
N ARG A 703 -15.01 -31.08 21.04
CA ARG A 703 -14.81 -31.78 22.33
C ARG A 703 -15.96 -31.56 23.32
N GLY A 704 -16.62 -30.41 23.26
CA GLY A 704 -17.70 -30.01 24.18
C GLY A 704 -19.11 -30.48 23.79
N GLY A 705 -19.28 -31.30 22.74
CA GLY A 705 -20.60 -31.79 22.31
C GLY A 705 -20.83 -31.84 20.79
N GLY A 706 -19.77 -31.92 19.98
CA GLY A 706 -19.90 -31.97 18.52
C GLY A 706 -20.40 -30.66 17.92
N VAL A 707 -21.48 -30.70 17.12
CA VAL A 707 -22.05 -29.51 16.44
C VAL A 707 -22.69 -28.53 17.43
N ILE A 708 -23.22 -29.04 18.55
CA ILE A 708 -23.89 -28.22 19.59
C ILE A 708 -22.85 -27.46 20.44
N GLY A 709 -21.60 -27.91 20.46
CA GLY A 709 -20.53 -27.27 21.23
C GLY A 709 -20.19 -25.84 20.79
N ALA A 710 -20.61 -25.40 19.59
CA ALA A 710 -20.50 -24.00 19.17
C ALA A 710 -21.51 -23.05 19.84
N PHE A 711 -22.46 -23.60 20.62
CA PHE A 711 -23.41 -22.86 21.46
C PHE A 711 -23.11 -23.02 22.96
N ASP A 712 -22.03 -23.72 23.31
CA ASP A 712 -21.57 -23.84 24.69
C ASP A 712 -20.63 -22.68 25.04
N ASP A 713 -21.19 -21.67 25.71
CA ASP A 713 -20.48 -20.50 26.23
C ASP A 713 -19.26 -20.88 27.09
N THR A 714 -19.26 -22.07 27.71
CA THR A 714 -18.18 -22.49 28.64
C THR A 714 -17.00 -23.13 27.93
N SER A 715 -17.11 -23.47 26.65
CA SER A 715 -16.17 -24.33 25.93
C SER A 715 -14.70 -23.85 25.99
N PHE A 716 -14.45 -22.55 25.82
CA PHE A 716 -13.10 -21.98 25.91
C PHE A 716 -12.57 -21.97 27.34
N ALA A 717 -13.41 -21.61 28.33
CA ALA A 717 -13.02 -21.64 29.73
C ALA A 717 -12.73 -23.06 30.22
N SER A 718 -13.51 -24.05 29.78
CA SER A 718 -13.32 -25.48 30.04
C SER A 718 -12.02 -25.99 29.42
N TRP A 719 -11.68 -25.58 28.18
CA TRP A 719 -10.39 -25.90 27.57
C TRP A 719 -9.21 -25.33 28.35
N ILE A 720 -9.29 -24.05 28.76
CA ILE A 720 -8.26 -23.39 29.56
C ILE A 720 -8.11 -24.10 30.91
N GLY A 721 -9.22 -24.37 31.60
CA GLY A 721 -9.22 -25.07 32.90
C GLY A 721 -8.64 -26.48 32.83
N ALA A 722 -8.99 -27.26 31.79
CA ALA A 722 -8.49 -28.62 31.60
C ALA A 722 -6.97 -28.71 31.38
N ASN A 723 -6.33 -27.61 30.92
CA ASN A 723 -4.87 -27.56 30.68
C ASN A 723 -4.12 -26.78 31.77
N ASN A 724 -4.82 -26.10 32.68
CA ASN A 724 -4.25 -25.24 33.72
C ASN A 724 -5.01 -25.49 35.05
N GLY A 725 -4.68 -26.61 35.69
CA GLY A 725 -5.50 -27.19 36.76
C GLY A 725 -5.39 -26.51 38.14
N ASP A 726 -4.35 -25.71 38.38
CA ASP A 726 -4.21 -24.95 39.63
C ASP A 726 -4.68 -23.50 39.45
N ALA A 727 -5.12 -22.87 40.55
CA ALA A 727 -5.70 -21.53 40.51
C ALA A 727 -4.74 -20.45 39.95
N ARG A 728 -3.42 -20.63 40.15
CA ARG A 728 -2.41 -19.68 39.68
C ARG A 728 -2.17 -19.82 38.18
N SER A 729 -2.00 -21.06 37.67
CA SER A 729 -1.87 -21.30 36.23
C SER A 729 -3.13 -20.91 35.47
N TYR A 730 -4.32 -21.21 36.01
CA TYR A 730 -5.58 -20.78 35.42
C TYR A 730 -5.68 -19.27 35.31
N LYS A 731 -5.40 -18.52 36.39
CA LYS A 731 -5.40 -17.05 36.37
C LYS A 731 -4.40 -16.49 35.35
N THR A 732 -3.23 -17.10 35.23
CA THR A 732 -2.21 -16.72 34.25
C THR A 732 -2.68 -16.97 32.82
N ALA A 733 -3.35 -18.10 32.57
CA ALA A 733 -3.89 -18.45 31.27
C ALA A 733 -5.06 -17.56 30.85
N VAL A 734 -5.95 -17.20 31.78
CA VAL A 734 -7.03 -16.23 31.54
C VAL A 734 -6.46 -14.85 31.23
N ASP A 735 -5.43 -14.40 31.95
CA ASP A 735 -4.76 -13.13 31.67
C ASP A 735 -4.06 -13.14 30.29
N LEU A 736 -3.40 -14.25 29.93
CA LEU A 736 -2.80 -14.43 28.61
C LEU A 736 -3.85 -14.42 27.50
N PHE A 737 -4.99 -15.09 27.71
CA PHE A 737 -6.13 -15.08 26.80
C PHE A 737 -6.69 -13.67 26.63
N LEU A 738 -6.90 -12.93 27.72
CA LEU A 738 -7.43 -11.57 27.70
C LEU A 738 -6.56 -10.63 26.88
N ARG A 739 -5.24 -10.63 27.14
CA ARG A 739 -4.29 -9.74 26.47
C ARG A 739 -4.17 -10.03 24.97
N SER A 740 -4.01 -11.31 24.62
CA SER A 740 -3.91 -11.74 23.22
C SER A 740 -5.23 -11.59 22.45
N CYS A 741 -6.37 -11.85 23.10
CA CYS A 741 -7.68 -11.59 22.51
C CYS A 741 -7.87 -10.09 22.20
N ALA A 742 -7.48 -9.20 23.12
CA ALA A 742 -7.58 -7.76 22.90
C ALA A 742 -6.73 -7.31 21.70
N GLY A 743 -5.47 -7.76 21.62
CA GLY A 743 -4.58 -7.44 20.51
C GLY A 743 -5.10 -7.94 19.16
N TYR A 744 -5.58 -9.19 19.06
CA TYR A 744 -6.15 -9.71 17.81
C TYR A 744 -7.49 -9.06 17.43
N CYS A 745 -8.33 -8.67 18.39
CA CYS A 745 -9.55 -7.88 18.10
C CYS A 745 -9.19 -6.54 17.44
N VAL A 746 -8.20 -5.82 17.98
CA VAL A 746 -7.76 -4.54 17.41
C VAL A 746 -7.08 -4.75 16.05
N ALA A 747 -6.12 -5.67 15.95
CA ALA A 747 -5.39 -5.92 14.70
C ALA A 747 -6.32 -6.32 13.55
N THR A 748 -7.25 -7.24 13.80
CA THR A 748 -8.17 -7.74 12.75
C THR A 748 -9.18 -6.69 12.33
N TYR A 749 -9.63 -5.83 13.24
CA TYR A 749 -10.46 -4.68 12.92
C TYR A 749 -9.73 -3.67 12.03
N VAL A 750 -8.54 -3.22 12.46
CA VAL A 750 -7.77 -2.19 11.73
C VAL A 750 -7.35 -2.69 10.36
N LEU A 751 -6.81 -3.91 10.29
CA LEU A 751 -6.36 -4.49 9.02
C LEU A 751 -7.53 -4.99 8.16
N GLY A 752 -8.76 -5.05 8.69
CA GLY A 752 -9.93 -5.54 7.98
C GLY A 752 -9.77 -6.99 7.52
N ILE A 753 -9.27 -7.86 8.40
CA ILE A 753 -9.01 -9.26 8.09
C ILE A 753 -10.33 -10.01 7.92
N GLY A 754 -10.52 -10.59 6.73
CA GLY A 754 -11.70 -11.36 6.34
C GLY A 754 -11.64 -12.84 6.75
N ASP A 755 -12.73 -13.56 6.48
CA ASP A 755 -12.84 -15.03 6.63
C ASP A 755 -12.42 -15.56 8.01
N ARG A 756 -12.76 -14.81 9.06
CA ARG A 756 -12.46 -15.21 10.45
C ARG A 756 -13.54 -16.16 10.95
N HIS A 757 -13.26 -17.46 10.96
CA HIS A 757 -14.14 -18.50 11.48
C HIS A 757 -13.39 -19.45 12.43
N ASN A 758 -14.12 -20.36 13.07
CA ASN A 758 -13.59 -21.23 14.10
C ASN A 758 -12.44 -22.18 13.68
N ASP A 759 -12.30 -22.48 12.38
CA ASP A 759 -11.13 -23.22 11.86
C ASP A 759 -9.84 -22.36 11.76
N ASN A 760 -9.96 -21.03 11.69
CA ASN A 760 -8.82 -20.10 11.52
C ASN A 760 -8.51 -19.27 12.78
N ILE A 761 -9.08 -19.66 13.91
CA ILE A 761 -8.83 -19.08 15.23
C ILE A 761 -8.36 -20.21 16.15
N MET A 762 -7.27 -19.98 16.88
CA MET A 762 -6.59 -21.00 17.68
C MET A 762 -6.35 -20.54 19.12
N ILE A 763 -6.27 -21.51 20.04
CA ILE A 763 -5.93 -21.30 21.45
C ILE A 763 -4.83 -22.29 21.84
N THR A 764 -3.75 -21.80 22.47
CA THR A 764 -2.69 -22.67 23.04
C THR A 764 -3.13 -23.32 24.35
N LYS A 765 -2.45 -24.38 24.79
CA LYS A 765 -2.69 -24.99 26.11
C LYS A 765 -2.52 -23.98 27.27
N GLN A 766 -1.62 -23.01 27.11
CA GLN A 766 -1.36 -21.95 28.08
C GLN A 766 -2.40 -20.81 28.05
N GLY A 767 -3.37 -20.86 27.13
CA GLY A 767 -4.43 -19.86 27.02
C GLY A 767 -4.15 -18.71 26.05
N ARG A 768 -3.05 -18.72 25.28
CA ARG A 768 -2.81 -17.68 24.26
C ARG A 768 -3.79 -17.83 23.10
N TYR A 769 -4.46 -16.73 22.75
CA TYR A 769 -5.40 -16.62 21.63
C TYR A 769 -4.70 -16.05 20.41
N PHE A 770 -4.86 -16.66 19.24
CA PHE A 770 -4.28 -16.14 18.00
C PHE A 770 -5.05 -16.57 16.75
N HIS A 771 -4.82 -15.84 15.66
CA HIS A 771 -5.44 -16.10 14.36
C HIS A 771 -4.41 -16.69 13.40
N ILE A 772 -4.88 -17.48 12.43
CA ILE A 772 -4.09 -18.03 11.32
C ILE A 772 -4.76 -17.73 9.98
N ASP A 773 -4.02 -17.92 8.88
CA ASP A 773 -4.53 -17.88 7.50
C ASP A 773 -5.09 -16.50 7.13
N PHE A 774 -4.21 -15.55 6.77
CA PHE A 774 -4.55 -14.13 6.56
C PHE A 774 -4.73 -13.76 5.08
N GLY A 775 -5.15 -14.70 4.23
CA GLY A 775 -5.27 -14.50 2.78
C GLY A 775 -6.23 -13.38 2.35
N HIS A 776 -7.02 -12.84 3.27
CA HIS A 776 -8.01 -11.78 3.03
C HIS A 776 -7.87 -10.61 4.01
N PHE A 777 -7.56 -9.40 3.53
CA PHE A 777 -7.34 -8.18 4.34
C PHE A 777 -7.81 -6.90 3.64
N LEU A 778 -7.73 -5.74 4.30
CA LEU A 778 -8.21 -4.42 3.85
C LEU A 778 -9.72 -4.35 3.55
N GLY A 779 -10.53 -5.13 4.25
CA GLY A 779 -11.99 -5.11 4.11
C GLY A 779 -12.49 -5.83 2.84
N PHE A 780 -11.64 -6.59 2.16
CA PHE A 780 -12.05 -7.55 1.15
C PHE A 780 -12.91 -8.64 1.82
N MET A 781 -14.10 -8.90 1.25
CA MET A 781 -15.18 -9.70 1.88
C MET A 781 -15.72 -9.10 3.18
N LYS A 782 -16.55 -8.04 3.08
CA LYS A 782 -17.33 -7.53 4.23
C LYS A 782 -18.31 -8.59 4.75
N TYR A 783 -17.96 -9.24 5.85
CA TYR A 783 -18.92 -9.91 6.73
C TYR A 783 -19.66 -8.86 7.57
N GLN A 784 -20.87 -9.18 8.05
CA GLN A 784 -21.70 -8.25 8.83
C GLN A 784 -21.11 -7.86 10.20
N THR A 785 -20.04 -8.51 10.66
CA THR A 785 -19.40 -8.28 11.96
C THR A 785 -17.99 -7.71 11.77
N PRO A 786 -17.65 -6.56 12.40
CA PRO A 786 -16.36 -5.88 12.22
C PRO A 786 -15.11 -6.69 12.59
N PHE A 787 -15.22 -7.55 13.60
CA PHE A 787 -14.22 -8.54 14.00
C PHE A 787 -14.91 -9.68 14.78
N VAL A 788 -14.18 -10.71 15.16
CA VAL A 788 -14.73 -11.84 15.92
C VAL A 788 -14.53 -11.60 17.41
N PHE A 789 -15.65 -11.44 18.13
CA PHE A 789 -15.71 -11.52 19.58
C PHE A 789 -17.01 -12.19 19.98
N THR A 790 -16.94 -13.37 20.61
CA THR A 790 -18.09 -14.26 20.80
C THR A 790 -18.43 -14.44 22.28
N PRO A 791 -19.63 -14.93 22.64
CA PRO A 791 -19.97 -15.11 24.04
C PRO A 791 -19.09 -16.13 24.77
N GLU A 792 -18.49 -17.09 24.06
CA GLU A 792 -17.49 -18.02 24.61
C GLU A 792 -16.24 -17.27 25.07
N MET A 793 -15.79 -16.25 24.31
CA MET A 793 -14.68 -15.38 24.71
C MET A 793 -15.06 -14.53 25.93
N ARG A 794 -16.27 -13.95 25.93
CA ARG A 794 -16.78 -13.19 27.07
C ARG A 794 -16.86 -14.02 28.35
N TYR A 795 -17.20 -15.31 28.23
CA TYR A 795 -17.31 -16.21 29.37
C TYR A 795 -15.97 -16.43 30.07
N VAL A 796 -14.86 -16.49 29.33
CA VAL A 796 -13.50 -16.62 29.91
C VAL A 796 -13.19 -15.48 30.91
N PHE A 797 -13.80 -14.31 30.74
CA PHE A 797 -13.58 -13.14 31.61
C PHE A 797 -14.47 -13.12 32.85
N LYS A 798 -15.44 -14.04 32.97
CA LYS A 798 -16.29 -14.12 34.15
C LYS A 798 -15.45 -14.53 35.37
N PRO A 799 -15.83 -14.06 36.57
CA PRO A 799 -15.13 -14.45 37.78
C PRO A 799 -15.24 -15.96 38.01
N SER A 800 -14.11 -16.61 38.28
CA SER A 800 -14.03 -18.05 38.53
C SER A 800 -14.51 -18.45 39.94
N THR A 801 -14.68 -17.46 40.83
CA THR A 801 -15.19 -17.62 42.20
C THR A 801 -16.20 -16.51 42.50
N ALA A 802 -17.07 -16.71 43.48
CA ALA A 802 -18.08 -15.72 43.87
C ALA A 802 -17.48 -14.36 44.32
N GLU A 803 -16.22 -14.34 44.75
CA GLU A 803 -15.47 -13.16 45.19
C GLU A 803 -14.60 -12.54 44.06
N GLY A 804 -14.51 -13.20 42.91
CA GLY A 804 -13.72 -12.75 41.77
C GLY A 804 -14.30 -11.51 41.10
N ARG A 805 -13.44 -10.71 40.45
CA ARG A 805 -13.86 -9.58 39.62
C ARG A 805 -14.08 -10.04 38.18
N ASP A 806 -15.05 -9.41 37.51
CA ASP A 806 -15.25 -9.54 36.07
C ASP A 806 -14.13 -8.80 35.34
N GLU A 807 -13.41 -9.49 34.46
CA GLU A 807 -12.26 -8.93 33.74
C GLU A 807 -12.69 -8.23 32.43
N TYR A 808 -13.96 -8.29 32.04
CA TYR A 808 -14.45 -7.66 30.81
C TYR A 808 -14.20 -6.14 30.72
N PRO A 809 -14.38 -5.34 31.79
CA PRO A 809 -14.02 -3.91 31.75
C PRO A 809 -12.54 -3.67 31.48
N ARG A 810 -11.66 -4.54 32.02
CA ARG A 810 -10.22 -4.47 31.77
C ARG A 810 -9.91 -4.80 30.30
N PHE A 811 -10.58 -5.81 29.74
CA PHE A 811 -10.50 -6.14 28.32
C PHE A 811 -10.90 -4.95 27.43
N GLN A 812 -12.05 -4.33 27.69
CA GLN A 812 -12.52 -3.17 26.90
C GLN A 812 -11.54 -1.99 26.99
N LYS A 813 -11.02 -1.70 28.19
CA LYS A 813 -9.99 -0.68 28.39
C LYS A 813 -8.74 -0.98 27.56
N LEU A 814 -8.25 -2.21 27.62
CA LEU A 814 -7.05 -2.63 26.89
C LEU A 814 -7.24 -2.54 25.37
N CYS A 815 -8.42 -2.91 24.85
CA CYS A 815 -8.76 -2.75 23.45
C CYS A 815 -8.77 -1.29 23.00
N GLY A 816 -9.40 -0.39 23.76
CA GLY A 816 -9.44 1.04 23.44
C GLY A 816 -8.04 1.68 23.46
N GLU A 817 -7.25 1.34 24.46
CA GLU A 817 -5.85 1.77 24.58
C GLU A 817 -4.99 1.26 23.40
N ALA A 818 -5.09 -0.03 23.07
CA ALA A 818 -4.38 -0.64 21.94
C ALA A 818 -4.81 -0.04 20.59
N PHE A 819 -6.10 0.26 20.42
CA PHE A 819 -6.62 0.92 19.23
C PHE A 819 -6.03 2.32 19.06
N ASN A 820 -5.98 3.12 20.14
CA ASN A 820 -5.38 4.45 20.09
C ASN A 820 -3.88 4.44 19.77
N VAL A 821 -3.12 3.45 20.26
CA VAL A 821 -1.72 3.27 19.84
C VAL A 821 -1.63 3.10 18.32
N VAL A 822 -2.40 2.17 17.74
CA VAL A 822 -2.38 1.93 16.30
C VAL A 822 -2.82 3.17 15.50
N ARG A 823 -3.82 3.92 15.99
CA ARG A 823 -4.29 5.18 15.36
C ARG A 823 -3.17 6.21 15.24
N ARG A 824 -2.33 6.37 16.29
CA ARG A 824 -1.18 7.30 16.29
C ARG A 824 -0.12 6.95 15.23
N HIS A 825 -0.04 5.69 14.79
CA HIS A 825 0.93 5.21 13.80
C HIS A 825 0.34 4.97 12.39
N MET A 826 -0.86 5.47 12.09
CA MET A 826 -1.55 5.28 10.81
C MET A 826 -0.68 5.64 9.59
N HIS A 827 0.08 6.75 9.65
CA HIS A 827 0.96 7.20 8.56
C HIS A 827 1.98 6.14 8.16
N LEU A 828 2.59 5.46 9.13
CA LEU A 828 3.54 4.39 8.88
C LEU A 828 2.86 3.19 8.23
N LEU A 829 1.73 2.72 8.78
CA LEU A 829 0.98 1.58 8.21
C LEU A 829 0.57 1.82 6.76
N VAL A 830 0.07 3.01 6.45
CA VAL A 830 -0.29 3.40 5.09
C VAL A 830 0.92 3.44 4.17
N SER A 831 2.06 3.97 4.65
CA SER A 831 3.30 4.01 3.88
C SER A 831 3.82 2.62 3.51
N LEU A 832 3.78 1.67 4.46
CA LEU A 832 4.19 0.30 4.24
C LEU A 832 3.32 -0.41 3.20
N LEU A 833 2.01 -0.15 3.22
CA LEU A 833 1.07 -0.72 2.24
C LEU A 833 1.21 -0.09 0.86
N LEU A 834 1.46 1.21 0.77
CA LEU A 834 1.70 1.89 -0.50
C LEU A 834 2.90 1.28 -1.23
N LEU A 835 3.99 1.00 -0.51
CA LEU A 835 5.18 0.36 -1.06
C LEU A 835 4.97 -1.11 -1.45
N MET A 836 3.91 -1.75 -0.98
CA MET A 836 3.58 -3.14 -1.34
C MET A 836 2.66 -3.25 -2.56
N ILE A 837 2.12 -2.14 -3.07
CA ILE A 837 1.32 -2.14 -4.31
C ILE A 837 2.06 -2.80 -5.51
N PRO A 838 3.37 -2.56 -5.73
CA PRO A 838 4.11 -3.20 -6.82
C PRO A 838 4.26 -4.72 -6.72
N ALA A 839 4.02 -5.30 -5.54
CA ALA A 839 4.00 -6.76 -5.38
C ALA A 839 2.79 -7.37 -6.12
N ALA A 840 1.79 -6.54 -6.46
CA ALA A 840 0.59 -6.91 -7.20
C ALA A 840 -0.18 -8.06 -6.54
N MET A 841 -0.20 -8.08 -5.19
CA MET A 841 -0.99 -9.03 -4.43
C MET A 841 -2.48 -8.85 -4.77
N PRO A 842 -3.28 -9.93 -4.81
CA PRO A 842 -4.68 -9.87 -5.24
C PRO A 842 -5.52 -8.74 -4.63
N GLU A 843 -5.32 -8.45 -3.35
CA GLU A 843 -6.12 -7.49 -2.57
C GLU A 843 -5.40 -6.17 -2.27
N LEU A 844 -4.19 -6.01 -2.79
CA LEU A 844 -3.40 -4.79 -2.67
C LEU A 844 -2.78 -4.47 -4.03
N ARG A 845 -3.58 -3.87 -4.91
CA ARG A 845 -3.19 -3.49 -6.28
C ARG A 845 -3.28 -2.00 -6.53
N HIS A 846 -4.09 -1.30 -5.75
CA HIS A 846 -4.42 0.10 -5.96
C HIS A 846 -4.36 0.85 -4.64
N ARG A 847 -4.05 2.16 -4.71
CA ARG A 847 -4.04 3.02 -3.52
C ARG A 847 -5.38 3.03 -2.79
N ASP A 848 -6.48 2.94 -3.54
CA ASP A 848 -7.84 2.87 -2.99
C ASP A 848 -8.13 1.60 -2.19
N ASP A 849 -7.31 0.55 -2.29
CA ASP A 849 -7.41 -0.63 -1.41
C ASP A 849 -7.02 -0.26 0.03
N ILE A 850 -6.14 0.72 0.21
CA ILE A 850 -5.58 1.12 1.52
C ILE A 850 -6.51 2.07 2.28
N SER A 851 -7.48 2.70 1.60
CA SER A 851 -8.44 3.64 2.20
C SER A 851 -9.19 3.06 3.39
N HIS A 852 -9.36 1.73 3.45
CA HIS A 852 -9.92 1.03 4.60
C HIS A 852 -9.25 1.44 5.92
N ILE A 853 -7.90 1.46 5.97
CA ILE A 853 -7.16 1.77 7.21
C ILE A 853 -7.37 3.22 7.64
N VAL A 854 -7.38 4.15 6.69
CA VAL A 854 -7.65 5.57 6.97
C VAL A 854 -9.07 5.75 7.53
N GLU A 855 -10.04 5.00 6.99
CA GLU A 855 -11.43 5.07 7.42
C GLU A 855 -11.67 4.47 8.81
N VAL A 856 -11.11 3.29 9.10
CA VAL A 856 -11.34 2.59 10.38
C VAL A 856 -10.55 3.19 11.55
N THR A 857 -9.44 3.88 11.29
CA THR A 857 -8.69 4.55 12.36
C THR A 857 -9.36 5.83 12.86
N ALA A 858 -10.34 6.37 12.13
CA ALA A 858 -11.20 7.48 12.58
C ALA A 858 -10.43 8.61 13.28
N GLN A 859 -9.45 9.21 12.59
CA GLN A 859 -8.52 10.21 13.15
C GLN A 859 -9.17 11.46 13.76
N LYS A 860 -10.46 11.71 13.50
CA LYS A 860 -11.21 12.83 14.09
C LYS A 860 -11.69 12.59 15.51
N MET A 861 -11.77 11.33 15.96
CA MET A 861 -12.21 11.00 17.30
C MET A 861 -11.12 11.35 18.33
N THR A 862 -11.53 11.80 19.51
CA THR A 862 -10.61 11.85 20.66
C THR A 862 -10.22 10.43 21.06
N ASP A 863 -9.16 10.29 21.86
CA ASP A 863 -8.74 8.98 22.36
C ASP A 863 -9.83 8.34 23.24
N GLU A 864 -10.56 9.14 24.03
CA GLU A 864 -11.68 8.70 24.84
C GLU A 864 -12.87 8.22 23.99
N ASP A 865 -13.24 9.00 22.97
CA ASP A 865 -14.35 8.66 22.07
C ASP A 865 -14.05 7.40 21.26
N ALA A 866 -12.80 7.25 20.79
CA ALA A 866 -12.37 6.07 20.06
C ALA A 866 -12.35 4.81 20.95
N ALA A 867 -11.94 4.93 22.21
CA ALA A 867 -11.98 3.84 23.17
C ALA A 867 -13.44 3.43 23.48
N ALA A 868 -14.34 4.40 23.68
CA ALA A 868 -15.76 4.15 23.89
C ALA A 868 -16.42 3.50 22.66
N PHE A 869 -16.09 3.98 21.47
CA PHE A 869 -16.52 3.39 20.20
C PHE A 869 -16.09 1.93 20.08
N PHE A 870 -14.82 1.61 20.38
CA PHE A 870 -14.34 0.24 20.32
C PHE A 870 -15.01 -0.66 21.36
N ALA A 871 -15.29 -0.16 22.56
CA ALA A 871 -16.03 -0.88 23.60
C ALA A 871 -17.48 -1.20 23.20
N ASP A 872 -18.12 -0.31 22.41
CA ASP A 872 -19.43 -0.59 21.82
C ASP A 872 -19.32 -1.66 20.73
N LEU A 873 -18.29 -1.61 19.87
CA LEU A 873 -18.03 -2.64 18.87
C LEU A 873 -17.86 -4.04 19.49
N THR A 874 -17.15 -4.19 20.61
CA THR A 874 -17.01 -5.50 21.28
C THR A 874 -18.37 -6.03 21.74
N SER A 875 -19.23 -5.15 22.26
CA SER A 875 -20.56 -5.49 22.74
C SER A 875 -21.50 -5.89 21.58
N GLN A 876 -21.41 -5.19 20.44
CA GLN A 876 -22.14 -5.53 19.23
C GLN A 876 -21.69 -6.88 18.64
N CYS A 877 -20.38 -7.12 18.56
CA CYS A 877 -19.84 -8.39 18.04
C CYS A 877 -20.30 -9.58 18.89
N MET A 878 -20.27 -9.44 20.21
CA MET A 878 -20.74 -10.46 21.16
C MET A 878 -22.21 -10.82 20.95
N ASN A 879 -23.06 -9.82 20.66
CA ASN A 879 -24.50 -10.00 20.48
C ASN A 879 -24.89 -10.49 19.07
N SER A 880 -23.93 -10.65 18.16
CA SER A 880 -24.18 -11.10 16.79
C SER A 880 -24.40 -12.61 16.73
N THR A 881 -25.65 -13.04 16.50
CA THR A 881 -26.01 -14.44 16.31
C THR A 881 -25.47 -15.04 15.02
N MET A 882 -25.17 -14.19 14.03
CA MET A 882 -24.78 -14.64 12.70
C MET A 882 -23.44 -15.37 12.72
N LYS A 883 -22.55 -15.02 13.66
CA LYS A 883 -21.23 -15.65 13.74
C LYS A 883 -21.25 -17.05 14.35
N ARG A 884 -22.19 -17.31 15.25
CA ARG A 884 -22.46 -18.67 15.76
C ARG A 884 -23.03 -19.58 14.68
N ILE A 885 -23.94 -19.05 13.86
CA ILE A 885 -24.52 -19.77 12.72
C ILE A 885 -23.42 -20.14 11.71
N ASP A 886 -22.58 -19.17 11.35
CA ASP A 886 -21.42 -19.38 10.46
C ASP A 886 -20.46 -20.46 10.99
N ASN A 887 -20.05 -20.35 12.26
CA ASN A 887 -19.22 -21.35 12.94
C ASN A 887 -19.84 -22.76 12.91
N THR A 888 -21.16 -22.85 13.04
CA THR A 888 -21.90 -24.13 12.98
C THR A 888 -21.86 -24.73 11.57
N PHE A 889 -22.06 -23.91 10.53
CA PHE A 889 -21.95 -24.35 9.14
C PHE A 889 -20.53 -24.84 8.80
N HIS A 890 -19.49 -24.14 9.27
CA HIS A 890 -18.11 -24.58 9.10
C HIS A 890 -17.83 -25.94 9.75
N ILE A 891 -18.30 -26.16 10.99
CA ILE A 891 -18.17 -27.47 11.67
C ILE A 891 -18.88 -28.59 10.88
N LEU A 892 -20.04 -28.30 10.28
CA LEU A 892 -20.80 -29.25 9.46
C LEU A 892 -20.10 -29.57 8.13
N LYS A 893 -19.46 -28.58 7.50
CA LYS A 893 -18.75 -28.73 6.22
C LYS A 893 -17.51 -29.62 6.34
N HIS A 894 -16.86 -29.62 7.51
CA HIS A 894 -15.66 -30.42 7.80
C HIS A 894 -15.97 -31.78 8.45
N ARG A 895 -17.12 -32.40 8.12
CA ARG A 895 -17.47 -33.78 8.51
C ARG A 895 -16.95 -34.81 7.53
#